data_AF-A0A078KUT4-F1
#
_entry.id   AF-A0A078KUT4-F1
#
_cell.length_a   1.000
_cell.length_b   1.000
_cell.length_c   1.000
_cell.angle_alpha   90.00
_cell.angle_beta   90.00
_cell.angle_gamma   90.00
#
_symmetry.space_group_name_H-M   'P 1'
#
loop_
_entity.id
_entity.type
_entity.pdbx_description
1 polymer ?
#
loop_
_entity_poly.entity_id
_entity_poly.type
_entity_poly.pdbx_seq_one_letter_code
_entity_poly.pdbx_strand_id
1 'polypeptide(L)'
;MSKPNDLADIFFLLNQEVVQEKNHFLFFLGTDTVFTQRPTITLEDPVQKKSYEQGETLSLAAQTVVAYLGEQGQAEIGKLGEPLSYNSPSVDVLNGPTTLGTEVGKRVAQGVFLALRAAASGKENLEIASHSRGSVEAIMVMNELARIKKALAEHPKKSLRDILCEAPGDDDNTYIAAAMRELFQIPDNEKPELRVELLHRLNKLKINPFLMDPVPGGSKFGIKKIRWHSPRFYEKPTCDNYELILFRDERTCCFTPIVPEGMQPLVLPGHHGSASGNRYNQQGVEVPQDIENRDTTTIQNLVLCKLFYFFNQNTGGRFDQAFYQKLDSGHEKLDSVLNNFLSADDITRREIILNHYMEVQKNDEAYRSFANGSYAWLGAQYTASKQRFVHLRGHNHSSMENVAPTFNETFLNEEHALLYLRKYIDFDELTESTLDQIVSKTTITLGKTIQALLSPLEVNEDKDVQKLLDLLQSENGAKIFFNSLSLLVDIISQKYLRNNLTQEEDINLRNVIEEPFRILKAAKERIKSDGNIHVSHKEYIKQFDDLIETGLKNTVETHFHSIIEQTDYLYVQISYLLTPPESYYKILQDFISSHLSKDERLAAVAASLGEVSADRVRSISDIQEIITGTVGSFGENLSVELKEIISSKANEFLQPCIEAHQTSVEDYLKNIERLYNLSATLSKDLPALRNLLSEKKIEIERMDLDYRMSYLVKIGGCLLKEKAFDLRTKPEYLSGSFFELLKREAIKHGAHSPEIEDLQTSNQSLSTCLRQQEQKFGEQSIVLAKVDEELRNRERHLEEQNSIVTSLIAEQQKKDRIIEEQSTKLNSLSADLKSGEATIEEQGSRLDSLSIELESRDKTIKEQGATVKSLTEDLESRDATIKEQSSKLNTLSTNLKSREATIEEQGSRLDLLTSDLQSRDKTISEQGSRLDSLSIELESRDRAIKEQGAKVKSLTEDLENRDRTIKEQSSKLEALSTNLENREATIEEQGSQLGLLSKELERRNATIADQKNRLASTTEELEAKNRIIDEQARKLQGLGKTSEEEKSNHDLRLLQKQRLIDQLNSAKEREQAVLITAKLLPFTIEYQNELLDSAKQYSPDLEQIEYGTLPNMKEDPENPAKKVEYDKIAAKFAIVSNLRHLLEDSKSEPLPSARVSNFQATLHDADVELNLKAHRDEGWGRFAKACFTALAITITGVFPGVLGLIAVSYYADKSFPTFFKLHSRGENYLRKCDAALPPFDTAEELVQTESSEGLSVSSA
;
A
#
# COMPACT_ATOMS: atom_id res chain seq x y z
N MET A 1 -14.55 4.89 41.10
CA MET A 1 -14.46 3.54 41.70
C MET A 1 -14.49 2.55 40.56
N SER A 2 -13.54 1.60 40.54
CA SER A 2 -13.44 0.59 39.49
C SER A 2 -14.77 -0.11 39.25
N LYS A 3 -15.19 -0.21 37.98
CA LYS A 3 -16.45 -0.86 37.58
C LYS A 3 -16.53 -2.26 38.20
N PRO A 4 -17.53 -2.56 39.05
CA PRO A 4 -17.66 -3.87 39.66
C PRO A 4 -18.07 -4.90 38.59
N ASN A 5 -17.50 -6.10 38.62
CA ASN A 5 -17.93 -7.22 37.78
C ASN A 5 -19.21 -7.85 38.35
N ASP A 6 -20.29 -7.07 38.41
CA ASP A 6 -21.56 -7.45 39.03
C ASP A 6 -22.74 -7.16 38.09
N LEU A 7 -23.53 -8.19 37.78
CA LEU A 7 -24.72 -8.07 36.93
C LEU A 7 -25.80 -7.19 37.57
N ALA A 8 -25.77 -6.95 38.88
CA ALA A 8 -26.67 -6.00 39.52
C ALA A 8 -26.47 -4.56 39.02
N ASP A 9 -25.27 -4.18 38.57
CA ASP A 9 -24.99 -2.85 37.99
C ASP A 9 -25.66 -2.68 36.62
N ILE A 10 -25.69 -3.73 35.79
CA ILE A 10 -26.45 -3.74 34.52
C ILE A 10 -27.93 -3.44 34.79
N PHE A 11 -28.54 -4.15 35.76
CA PHE A 11 -29.95 -3.92 36.11
C PHE A 11 -30.18 -2.60 36.83
N PHE A 12 -29.21 -2.06 37.57
CA PHE A 12 -29.28 -0.70 38.13
C PHE A 12 -29.29 0.37 37.02
N LEU A 13 -28.37 0.29 36.05
CA LEU A 13 -28.26 1.22 34.92
C LEU A 13 -29.50 1.22 34.02
N LEU A 14 -30.13 0.05 33.81
CA LEU A 14 -31.39 -0.05 33.06
C LEU A 14 -32.57 0.69 33.71
N ASN A 15 -32.51 0.97 35.02
CA ASN A 15 -33.50 1.79 35.74
C ASN A 15 -33.11 3.29 35.81
N GLN A 16 -31.95 3.69 35.27
CA GLN A 16 -31.55 5.11 35.17
C GLN A 16 -32.00 5.72 33.83
N GLU A 17 -31.98 7.05 33.76
CA GLU A 17 -32.07 7.76 32.49
C GLU A 17 -30.84 7.44 31.62
N VAL A 18 -31.06 7.39 30.29
CA VAL A 18 -30.00 7.12 29.31
C VAL A 18 -28.96 8.24 29.31
N VAL A 19 -27.67 7.87 29.38
CA VAL A 19 -26.58 8.85 29.41
C VAL A 19 -26.50 9.67 28.10
N GLN A 20 -26.07 10.94 28.22
CA GLN A 20 -25.97 11.84 27.06
C GLN A 20 -24.89 11.40 26.06
N GLU A 21 -23.75 10.91 26.54
CA GLU A 21 -22.67 10.43 25.68
C GLU A 21 -23.04 9.08 25.06
N LYS A 22 -23.22 9.02 23.74
CA LYS A 22 -23.71 7.83 23.02
C LYS A 22 -22.64 6.78 22.72
N ASN A 23 -21.36 7.17 22.73
CA ASN A 23 -20.26 6.31 22.32
C ASN A 23 -19.62 5.61 23.52
N HIS A 24 -19.12 4.40 23.33
CA HIS A 24 -18.32 3.67 24.30
C HIS A 24 -17.18 2.93 23.60
N PHE A 25 -15.99 2.94 24.20
CA PHE A 25 -14.76 2.50 23.57
C PHE A 25 -14.08 1.42 24.43
N LEU A 26 -13.93 0.23 23.87
CA LEU A 26 -13.40 -0.95 24.54
C LEU A 26 -12.09 -1.40 23.87
N PHE A 27 -10.99 -1.32 24.59
CA PHE A 27 -9.65 -1.61 24.09
C PHE A 27 -9.16 -2.98 24.59
N PHE A 28 -8.76 -3.88 23.69
CA PHE A 28 -8.16 -5.19 24.06
C PHE A 28 -6.68 -5.23 23.67
N LEU A 29 -5.80 -5.27 24.66
CA LEU A 29 -4.36 -5.26 24.45
C LEU A 29 -3.82 -6.64 24.02
N GLY A 30 -2.65 -6.64 23.37
CA GLY A 30 -2.04 -7.84 22.81
C GLY A 30 -1.41 -8.80 23.83
N THR A 31 -0.91 -9.94 23.34
CA THR A 31 -0.30 -10.98 24.19
C THR A 31 0.80 -10.39 25.10
N ASP A 32 0.72 -10.68 26.41
CA ASP A 32 1.59 -10.14 27.47
C ASP A 32 1.73 -8.59 27.49
N THR A 33 0.81 -7.87 26.83
CA THR A 33 0.79 -6.40 26.78
C THR A 33 -0.14 -5.82 27.84
N VAL A 34 0.35 -4.81 28.57
CA VAL A 34 -0.37 -4.13 29.65
C VAL A 34 -0.50 -2.64 29.38
N PHE A 35 -1.53 -2.02 29.96
CA PHE A 35 -1.78 -0.58 29.78
C PHE A 35 -0.57 0.26 30.18
N THR A 36 -0.04 1.01 29.22
CA THR A 36 1.24 1.70 29.32
C THR A 36 1.01 3.21 29.27
N GLN A 37 0.91 3.84 30.45
CA GLN A 37 0.49 5.25 30.59
C GLN A 37 1.45 6.28 29.97
N ARG A 38 2.74 5.93 29.82
CA ARG A 38 3.79 6.80 29.25
C ARG A 38 4.74 5.97 28.37
N PRO A 39 5.42 6.57 27.37
CA PRO A 39 6.37 5.87 26.50
C PRO A 39 7.46 5.12 27.26
N THR A 40 7.77 3.87 26.90
CA THR A 40 8.70 3.05 27.69
C THR A 40 10.13 3.57 27.68
N ILE A 41 10.50 4.43 26.72
CA ILE A 41 11.80 5.10 26.67
C ILE A 41 12.12 5.91 27.94
N THR A 42 11.10 6.30 28.73
CA THR A 42 11.25 7.01 30.02
C THR A 42 11.52 6.09 31.21
N LEU A 43 11.42 4.76 31.06
CA LEU A 43 11.79 3.79 32.11
C LEU A 43 13.31 3.78 32.32
N GLU A 44 13.81 3.17 33.38
CA GLU A 44 15.26 3.06 33.60
C GLU A 44 15.87 1.84 32.88
N ASP A 45 15.20 0.68 32.95
CA ASP A 45 15.65 -0.62 32.43
C ASP A 45 15.85 -0.60 30.89
N PRO A 46 17.09 -0.81 30.40
CA PRO A 46 17.40 -0.85 28.96
C PRO A 46 16.62 -1.89 28.15
N VAL A 47 16.12 -2.96 28.76
CA VAL A 47 15.29 -3.98 28.08
C VAL A 47 13.86 -3.46 27.93
N GLN A 48 13.25 -3.01 29.03
CA GLN A 48 11.87 -2.48 29.02
C GLN A 48 11.74 -1.21 28.17
N LYS A 49 12.79 -0.37 28.10
CA LYS A 49 12.83 0.80 27.21
C LYS A 49 12.41 0.48 25.77
N LYS A 50 12.86 -0.66 25.25
CA LYS A 50 12.68 -1.06 23.85
C LYS A 50 11.27 -1.52 23.47
N SER A 51 10.41 -1.84 24.44
CA SER A 51 9.10 -2.44 24.14
C SER A 51 8.19 -1.52 23.33
N TYR A 52 8.03 -0.27 23.77
CA TYR A 52 7.08 0.71 23.24
C TYR A 52 7.66 2.13 23.35
N GLU A 53 8.76 2.40 22.62
CA GLU A 53 9.56 3.63 22.77
C GLU A 53 8.78 4.94 22.61
N GLN A 54 7.72 4.96 21.80
CA GLN A 54 6.87 6.14 21.58
C GLN A 54 5.55 6.08 22.37
N GLY A 55 5.32 4.98 23.10
CA GLY A 55 4.03 4.58 23.65
C GLY A 55 3.50 3.31 23.00
N GLU A 56 2.66 2.59 23.74
CA GLU A 56 1.84 1.52 23.19
C GLU A 56 0.58 2.15 22.57
N THR A 57 0.29 1.78 21.33
CA THR A 57 -0.68 2.46 20.46
C THR A 57 -2.10 2.53 21.05
N LEU A 58 -2.60 1.43 21.62
CA LEU A 58 -3.96 1.36 22.17
C LEU A 58 -4.05 2.04 23.54
N SER A 59 -3.00 1.97 24.37
CA SER A 59 -2.87 2.70 25.64
C SER A 59 -2.87 4.22 25.44
N LEU A 60 -2.23 4.72 24.37
CA LEU A 60 -2.36 6.12 23.98
C LEU A 60 -3.78 6.43 23.48
N ALA A 61 -4.29 5.65 22.52
CA ALA A 61 -5.61 5.89 21.93
C ALA A 61 -6.72 5.97 22.99
N ALA A 62 -6.69 5.10 24.01
CA ALA A 62 -7.61 5.16 25.14
C ALA A 62 -7.50 6.47 25.93
N GLN A 63 -6.29 6.95 26.24
CA GLN A 63 -6.07 8.23 26.93
C GLN A 63 -6.54 9.42 26.07
N THR A 64 -6.30 9.39 24.76
CA THR A 64 -6.80 10.40 23.80
C THR A 64 -8.34 10.42 23.75
N VAL A 65 -9.00 9.26 23.70
CA VAL A 65 -10.46 9.19 23.73
C VAL A 65 -11.00 9.76 25.04
N VAL A 66 -10.46 9.36 26.20
CA VAL A 66 -10.83 9.93 27.52
C VAL A 66 -10.70 11.46 27.52
N ALA A 67 -9.69 12.01 26.84
CA ALA A 67 -9.52 13.46 26.70
C ALA A 67 -10.62 14.12 25.84
N TYR A 68 -10.95 13.54 24.68
CA TYR A 68 -12.02 14.04 23.79
C TYR A 68 -13.44 13.85 24.34
N LEU A 69 -13.60 12.96 25.32
CA LEU A 69 -14.84 12.82 26.09
C LEU A 69 -14.93 13.75 27.32
N GLY A 70 -13.83 14.42 27.70
CA GLY A 70 -13.78 15.25 28.92
C GLY A 70 -13.81 14.42 30.22
N GLU A 71 -13.44 13.15 30.13
CA GLU A 71 -13.59 12.18 31.22
C GLU A 71 -12.31 12.01 32.07
N GLN A 72 -11.26 12.82 31.86
CA GLN A 72 -9.97 12.68 32.54
C GLN A 72 -10.09 12.68 34.07
N GLY A 73 -10.97 13.53 34.62
CA GLY A 73 -11.24 13.63 36.06
C GLY A 73 -12.05 12.46 36.65
N GLN A 74 -12.48 11.51 35.82
CA GLN A 74 -13.20 10.28 36.19
C GLN A 74 -12.44 9.02 35.76
N ALA A 75 -11.22 9.16 35.24
CA ALA A 75 -10.42 8.05 34.74
C ALA A 75 -9.60 7.40 35.86
N GLU A 76 -9.68 6.07 35.98
CA GLU A 76 -9.03 5.28 37.01
C GLU A 76 -8.18 4.17 36.37
N ILE A 77 -6.92 4.06 36.84
CA ILE A 77 -6.03 2.95 36.52
C ILE A 77 -6.42 1.76 37.42
N GLY A 78 -6.59 0.58 36.83
CA GLY A 78 -6.93 -0.66 37.52
C GLY A 78 -5.78 -1.18 38.40
N LYS A 79 -6.06 -2.16 39.27
CA LYS A 79 -4.99 -2.72 40.12
C LYS A 79 -4.05 -3.60 39.29
N LEU A 80 -2.78 -3.63 39.69
CA LEU A 80 -1.78 -4.48 39.05
C LEU A 80 -2.23 -5.95 39.05
N GLY A 81 -2.37 -6.54 37.86
CA GLY A 81 -2.83 -7.92 37.66
C GLY A 81 -4.34 -8.09 37.46
N GLU A 82 -5.16 -7.06 37.65
CA GLU A 82 -6.56 -7.09 37.19
C GLU A 82 -6.61 -6.95 35.65
N PRO A 83 -7.58 -7.57 34.95
CA PRO A 83 -7.65 -7.47 33.49
C PRO A 83 -8.09 -6.07 33.06
N LEU A 84 -9.12 -5.49 33.71
CA LEU A 84 -9.49 -4.09 33.51
C LEU A 84 -8.42 -3.16 34.10
N SER A 85 -7.68 -2.49 33.24
CA SER A 85 -6.40 -1.84 33.53
C SER A 85 -6.45 -0.32 33.48
N TYR A 86 -7.38 0.24 32.72
CA TYR A 86 -7.69 1.67 32.68
C TYR A 86 -9.16 1.83 32.29
N ASN A 87 -9.88 2.74 32.95
CA ASN A 87 -11.31 2.93 32.69
C ASN A 87 -11.79 4.34 33.03
N SER A 88 -12.81 4.80 32.32
CA SER A 88 -13.59 6.02 32.57
C SER A 88 -15.09 5.70 32.37
N PRO A 89 -16.06 6.62 32.54
CA PRO A 89 -17.47 6.30 32.27
C PRO A 89 -17.74 5.69 30.88
N SER A 90 -17.00 6.11 29.85
CA SER A 90 -17.21 5.71 28.45
C SER A 90 -16.03 4.96 27.81
N VAL A 91 -14.92 4.76 28.52
CA VAL A 91 -13.74 4.00 28.02
C VAL A 91 -13.39 2.86 28.97
N ASP A 92 -12.94 1.74 28.40
CA ASP A 92 -12.41 0.57 29.12
C ASP A 92 -11.20 -0.02 28.38
N VAL A 93 -10.15 -0.39 29.10
CA VAL A 93 -8.95 -1.06 28.56
C VAL A 93 -8.72 -2.36 29.30
N LEU A 94 -8.65 -3.46 28.55
CA LEU A 94 -8.36 -4.80 29.06
C LEU A 94 -6.91 -5.18 28.72
N ASN A 95 -6.09 -5.38 29.77
CA ASN A 95 -4.76 -5.98 29.68
C ASN A 95 -4.85 -7.31 28.93
N GLY A 96 -3.93 -7.56 28.00
CA GLY A 96 -3.95 -8.77 27.19
C GLY A 96 -3.66 -10.04 28.01
N PRO A 97 -3.98 -11.22 27.46
CA PRO A 97 -3.70 -12.50 28.11
C PRO A 97 -2.20 -12.83 28.04
N THR A 98 -1.74 -13.67 28.96
CA THR A 98 -0.36 -14.15 28.92
C THR A 98 -0.11 -15.10 27.75
N THR A 99 1.15 -15.36 27.41
CA THR A 99 1.55 -16.38 26.42
C THR A 99 0.89 -17.75 26.67
N LEU A 100 0.61 -18.12 27.93
CA LEU A 100 -0.10 -19.37 28.27
C LEU A 100 -1.61 -19.36 27.99
N GLY A 101 -2.25 -18.19 27.89
CA GLY A 101 -3.64 -18.07 27.44
C GLY A 101 -4.70 -18.72 28.35
N THR A 102 -4.43 -18.96 29.62
CA THR A 102 -5.41 -19.56 30.56
C THR A 102 -6.49 -18.58 31.03
N GLU A 103 -6.25 -17.28 30.92
CA GLU A 103 -7.06 -16.20 31.50
C GLU A 103 -8.05 -15.57 30.49
N VAL A 104 -8.39 -16.30 29.43
CA VAL A 104 -8.97 -15.75 28.19
C VAL A 104 -10.48 -15.69 28.24
N GLY A 105 -11.12 -16.78 28.68
CA GLY A 105 -12.55 -16.76 29.00
C GLY A 105 -12.90 -15.65 29.99
N LYS A 106 -11.98 -15.27 30.89
CA LYS A 106 -12.16 -14.15 31.83
C LYS A 106 -12.13 -12.78 31.14
N ARG A 107 -11.24 -12.58 30.16
CA ARG A 107 -11.17 -11.33 29.37
C ARG A 107 -12.36 -11.19 28.44
N VAL A 108 -12.76 -12.27 27.76
CA VAL A 108 -14.00 -12.30 26.95
C VAL A 108 -15.22 -12.07 27.83
N ALA A 109 -15.34 -12.73 28.99
CA ALA A 109 -16.46 -12.54 29.92
C ALA A 109 -16.51 -11.10 30.49
N GLN A 110 -15.38 -10.49 30.81
CA GLN A 110 -15.32 -9.10 31.24
C GLN A 110 -15.63 -8.13 30.09
N GLY A 111 -15.15 -8.38 28.87
CA GLY A 111 -15.48 -7.61 27.67
C GLY A 111 -16.97 -7.65 27.32
N VAL A 112 -17.60 -8.83 27.38
CA VAL A 112 -19.06 -9.00 27.25
C VAL A 112 -19.79 -8.22 28.34
N PHE A 113 -19.36 -8.31 29.60
CA PHE A 113 -19.97 -7.54 30.69
C PHE A 113 -19.89 -6.04 30.48
N LEU A 114 -18.74 -5.50 30.05
CA LEU A 114 -18.55 -4.08 29.78
C LEU A 114 -19.41 -3.61 28.59
N ALA A 115 -19.53 -4.41 27.53
CA ALA A 115 -20.43 -4.15 26.41
C ALA A 115 -21.93 -4.19 26.80
N LEU A 116 -22.34 -5.16 27.63
CA LEU A 116 -23.70 -5.22 28.20
C LEU A 116 -23.98 -4.01 29.12
N ARG A 117 -22.97 -3.57 29.88
CA ARG A 117 -23.02 -2.39 30.76
C ARG A 117 -23.11 -1.08 29.96
N ALA A 118 -22.41 -0.98 28.83
CA ALA A 118 -22.53 0.11 27.89
C ALA A 118 -23.96 0.19 27.33
N ALA A 119 -24.49 -0.92 26.78
CA ALA A 119 -25.89 -0.99 26.34
C ALA A 119 -26.88 -0.64 27.46
N ALA A 120 -26.66 -1.16 28.68
CA ALA A 120 -27.49 -0.88 29.86
C ALA A 120 -27.54 0.61 30.21
N SER A 121 -26.42 1.34 30.11
CA SER A 121 -26.39 2.80 30.30
C SER A 121 -27.03 3.61 29.14
N GLY A 122 -27.38 2.95 28.04
CA GLY A 122 -28.01 3.57 26.86
C GLY A 122 -27.03 4.13 25.83
N LYS A 123 -25.84 3.54 25.75
CA LYS A 123 -24.91 3.72 24.62
C LYS A 123 -25.52 3.17 23.33
N GLU A 124 -25.19 3.80 22.21
CA GLU A 124 -25.68 3.44 20.87
C GLU A 124 -24.55 3.01 19.92
N ASN A 125 -23.30 3.36 20.21
CA ASN A 125 -22.12 2.85 19.48
C ASN A 125 -21.13 2.18 20.46
N LEU A 126 -20.63 1.00 20.10
CA LEU A 126 -19.55 0.27 20.77
C LEU A 126 -18.35 0.14 19.82
N GLU A 127 -17.36 1.01 20.01
CA GLU A 127 -16.09 0.98 19.29
C GLU A 127 -15.15 -0.03 19.98
N ILE A 128 -14.61 -1.00 19.23
CA ILE A 128 -13.72 -2.03 19.81
C ILE A 128 -12.36 -1.99 19.12
N ALA A 129 -11.34 -1.46 19.78
CA ALA A 129 -9.98 -1.39 19.23
C ALA A 129 -9.08 -2.46 19.86
N SER A 130 -8.35 -3.23 19.04
CA SER A 130 -7.73 -4.45 19.55
C SER A 130 -6.46 -4.89 18.81
N HIS A 131 -5.59 -5.62 19.51
CA HIS A 131 -4.35 -6.19 18.96
C HIS A 131 -4.17 -7.66 19.32
N SER A 132 -3.57 -8.45 18.42
CA SER A 132 -3.04 -9.79 18.74
C SER A 132 -4.13 -10.71 19.30
N ARG A 133 -3.88 -11.32 20.45
CA ARG A 133 -4.86 -12.10 21.21
C ARG A 133 -6.07 -11.29 21.65
N GLY A 134 -5.90 -10.01 21.96
CA GLY A 134 -7.00 -9.09 22.24
C GLY A 134 -7.97 -8.94 21.06
N SER A 135 -7.49 -9.02 19.81
CA SER A 135 -8.35 -9.03 18.62
C SER A 135 -9.17 -10.33 18.48
N VAL A 136 -8.63 -11.46 18.96
CA VAL A 136 -9.38 -12.72 19.03
C VAL A 136 -10.39 -12.70 20.18
N GLU A 137 -10.04 -12.09 21.31
CA GLU A 137 -10.99 -11.83 22.41
C GLU A 137 -12.13 -10.91 21.96
N ALA A 138 -11.84 -9.86 21.19
CA ALA A 138 -12.83 -8.97 20.58
C ALA A 138 -13.79 -9.72 19.64
N ILE A 139 -13.28 -10.61 18.76
CA ILE A 139 -14.12 -11.48 17.91
C ILE A 139 -15.06 -12.34 18.77
N MET A 140 -14.55 -12.97 19.83
CA MET A 140 -15.37 -13.78 20.73
C MET A 140 -16.40 -12.95 21.51
N VAL A 141 -16.11 -11.70 21.88
CA VAL A 141 -17.07 -10.78 22.50
C VAL A 141 -18.21 -10.45 21.54
N MET A 142 -17.93 -10.19 20.25
CA MET A 142 -18.98 -9.96 19.25
C MET A 142 -19.87 -11.20 19.07
N ASN A 143 -19.26 -12.38 18.98
CA ASN A 143 -19.98 -13.64 18.81
C ASN A 143 -20.81 -14.01 20.06
N GLU A 144 -20.35 -13.66 21.26
CA GLU A 144 -21.15 -13.76 22.49
C GLU A 144 -22.29 -12.73 22.53
N LEU A 145 -22.07 -11.47 22.16
CA LEU A 145 -23.14 -10.45 22.12
C LEU A 145 -24.26 -10.84 21.14
N ALA A 146 -23.91 -11.42 19.98
CA ALA A 146 -24.88 -11.98 19.04
C ALA A 146 -25.68 -13.15 19.66
N ARG A 147 -24.99 -14.10 20.31
CA ARG A 147 -25.61 -15.23 21.03
C ARG A 147 -26.54 -14.76 22.14
N ILE A 148 -26.15 -13.74 22.92
CA ILE A 148 -26.92 -13.18 24.03
C ILE A 148 -28.15 -12.43 23.52
N LYS A 149 -28.03 -11.63 22.45
CA LYS A 149 -29.17 -10.98 21.78
C LYS A 149 -30.22 -12.01 21.32
N LYS A 150 -29.77 -13.11 20.68
CA LYS A 150 -30.64 -14.23 20.29
C LYS A 150 -31.30 -14.91 21.50
N ALA A 151 -30.52 -15.29 22.51
CA ALA A 151 -31.02 -15.99 23.69
C ALA A 151 -31.99 -15.15 24.55
N LEU A 152 -31.78 -13.83 24.66
CA LEU A 152 -32.73 -12.93 25.33
C LEU A 152 -34.08 -12.84 24.59
N ALA A 153 -34.06 -12.92 23.24
CA ALA A 153 -35.27 -12.90 22.42
C ALA A 153 -36.03 -14.24 22.44
N GLU A 154 -35.31 -15.37 22.33
CA GLU A 154 -35.88 -16.72 22.27
C GLU A 154 -36.27 -17.26 23.65
N HIS A 155 -35.59 -16.83 24.72
CA HIS A 155 -35.78 -17.34 26.09
C HIS A 155 -35.98 -16.21 27.12
N PRO A 156 -36.95 -15.29 26.96
CA PRO A 156 -37.10 -14.09 27.79
C PRO A 156 -37.42 -14.34 29.28
N LYS A 157 -37.69 -15.60 29.67
CA LYS A 157 -37.87 -16.02 31.07
C LYS A 157 -36.56 -16.41 31.78
N LYS A 158 -35.50 -16.73 31.03
CA LYS A 158 -34.19 -17.20 31.53
C LYS A 158 -33.40 -16.04 32.14
N SER A 159 -32.61 -16.28 33.19
CA SER A 159 -31.81 -15.21 33.78
C SER A 159 -30.68 -14.77 32.85
N LEU A 160 -30.27 -13.50 32.91
CA LEU A 160 -29.12 -13.01 32.15
C LEU A 160 -27.86 -13.82 32.50
N ARG A 161 -27.69 -14.15 33.78
CA ARG A 161 -26.56 -14.94 34.27
C ARG A 161 -26.55 -16.36 33.67
N ASP A 162 -27.70 -17.02 33.57
CA ASP A 162 -27.76 -18.37 32.98
C ASP A 162 -27.51 -18.32 31.47
N ILE A 163 -28.01 -17.29 30.77
CA ILE A 163 -27.69 -17.04 29.35
C ILE A 163 -26.17 -16.85 29.15
N LEU A 164 -25.50 -16.10 30.03
CA LEU A 164 -24.04 -15.94 30.01
C LEU A 164 -23.31 -17.26 30.30
N CYS A 165 -23.80 -18.07 31.24
CA CYS A 165 -23.25 -19.37 31.61
C CYS A 165 -23.41 -20.46 30.53
N GLU A 166 -24.06 -20.17 29.40
CA GLU A 166 -24.32 -21.05 28.26
C GLU A 166 -23.56 -20.63 26.99
N ALA A 167 -22.39 -20.00 27.13
CA ALA A 167 -21.42 -19.98 26.04
C ALA A 167 -21.04 -21.43 25.65
N PRO A 168 -20.84 -21.74 24.34
CA PRO A 168 -20.33 -23.04 23.89
C PRO A 168 -19.00 -23.42 24.57
N GLY A 169 -18.73 -24.73 24.71
CA GLY A 169 -17.56 -25.20 25.47
C GLY A 169 -17.10 -26.64 25.28
N ASP A 170 -17.76 -27.46 24.45
CA ASP A 170 -17.38 -28.87 24.30
C ASP A 170 -16.18 -29.07 23.35
N ASP A 171 -16.13 -28.30 22.25
CA ASP A 171 -14.99 -28.20 21.31
C ASP A 171 -14.19 -26.87 21.47
N ASP A 172 -14.58 -25.99 22.40
CA ASP A 172 -14.02 -24.64 22.55
C ASP A 172 -13.13 -24.53 23.80
N ASN A 173 -11.82 -24.35 23.60
CA ASN A 173 -10.84 -24.29 24.70
C ASN A 173 -10.60 -22.87 25.29
N THR A 174 -11.44 -21.88 24.96
CA THR A 174 -11.35 -20.52 25.55
C THR A 174 -11.89 -20.46 26.99
N TYR A 175 -12.65 -21.47 27.43
CA TYR A 175 -13.26 -21.57 28.77
C TYR A 175 -14.23 -20.43 29.14
N ILE A 176 -14.82 -19.71 28.17
CA ILE A 176 -15.76 -18.59 28.41
C ILE A 176 -16.88 -18.98 29.38
N ALA A 177 -17.55 -20.12 29.16
CA ALA A 177 -18.65 -20.56 30.01
C ALA A 177 -18.24 -20.81 31.49
N ALA A 178 -17.00 -21.23 31.74
CA ALA A 178 -16.47 -21.39 33.09
C ALA A 178 -16.19 -20.03 33.73
N ALA A 179 -15.56 -19.11 33.00
CA ALA A 179 -15.28 -17.75 33.47
C ALA A 179 -16.56 -16.95 33.75
N MET A 180 -17.61 -17.10 32.94
CA MET A 180 -18.93 -16.50 33.20
C MET A 180 -19.54 -16.99 34.52
N ARG A 181 -19.35 -18.28 34.86
CA ARG A 181 -19.82 -18.87 36.13
C ARG A 181 -18.98 -18.46 37.33
N GLU A 182 -17.69 -18.19 37.13
CA GLU A 182 -16.74 -17.70 38.15
C GLU A 182 -16.96 -16.21 38.47
N LEU A 183 -17.14 -15.38 37.44
CA LEU A 183 -17.28 -13.93 37.58
C LEU A 183 -18.68 -13.50 38.02
N PHE A 184 -19.75 -14.18 37.57
CA PHE A 184 -21.12 -13.66 37.71
C PHE A 184 -22.05 -14.56 38.52
N GLN A 185 -22.67 -13.96 39.54
CA GLN A 185 -23.74 -14.54 40.36
C GLN A 185 -25.12 -14.12 39.83
N ILE A 186 -26.20 -14.76 40.29
CA ILE A 186 -27.57 -14.32 39.98
C ILE A 186 -27.84 -13.04 40.80
N PRO A 187 -28.19 -11.89 40.19
CA PRO A 187 -28.37 -10.65 40.93
C PRO A 187 -29.80 -10.49 41.45
N ASP A 188 -29.94 -10.07 42.72
CA ASP A 188 -31.23 -9.95 43.43
C ASP A 188 -32.21 -8.92 42.82
N ASN A 189 -31.74 -8.06 41.91
CA ASN A 189 -32.53 -6.99 41.28
C ASN A 189 -33.00 -7.31 39.84
N GLU A 190 -32.71 -8.50 39.31
CA GLU A 190 -33.14 -8.89 37.95
C GLU A 190 -34.67 -9.01 37.85
N LYS A 191 -35.22 -8.44 36.76
CA LYS A 191 -36.66 -8.51 36.44
C LYS A 191 -36.89 -8.77 34.94
N PRO A 192 -37.96 -9.48 34.54
CA PRO A 192 -38.25 -9.78 33.13
C PRO A 192 -38.31 -8.53 32.24
N GLU A 193 -38.86 -7.43 32.75
CA GLU A 193 -39.02 -6.16 32.01
C GLU A 193 -37.65 -5.53 31.70
N LEU A 194 -36.69 -5.65 32.62
CA LEU A 194 -35.33 -5.13 32.44
C LEU A 194 -34.54 -5.95 31.42
N ARG A 195 -34.79 -7.28 31.30
CA ARG A 195 -34.23 -8.08 30.21
C ARG A 195 -34.76 -7.66 28.84
N VAL A 196 -36.03 -7.28 28.74
CA VAL A 196 -36.63 -6.76 27.50
C VAL A 196 -36.02 -5.40 27.13
N GLU A 197 -35.81 -4.51 28.10
CA GLU A 197 -35.14 -3.23 27.88
C GLU A 197 -33.64 -3.39 27.53
N LEU A 198 -32.95 -4.36 28.15
CA LEU A 198 -31.57 -4.70 27.78
C LEU A 198 -31.47 -5.19 26.34
N LEU A 199 -32.38 -6.07 25.91
CA LEU A 199 -32.48 -6.51 24.53
C LEU A 199 -32.82 -5.35 23.58
N HIS A 200 -33.70 -4.42 23.99
CA HIS A 200 -34.03 -3.23 23.22
C HIS A 200 -32.81 -2.31 23.01
N ARG A 201 -32.01 -2.06 24.07
CA ARG A 201 -30.76 -1.28 23.97
C ARG A 201 -29.69 -2.02 23.17
N LEU A 202 -29.51 -3.33 23.36
CA LEU A 202 -28.59 -4.16 22.57
C LEU A 202 -28.96 -4.25 21.08
N ASN A 203 -30.24 -4.12 20.73
CA ASN A 203 -30.69 -4.06 19.33
C ASN A 203 -30.50 -2.68 18.69
N LYS A 204 -30.19 -1.64 19.47
CA LYS A 204 -29.77 -0.31 18.99
C LYS A 204 -28.25 -0.13 18.97
N LEU A 205 -27.54 -0.86 19.84
CA LEU A 205 -26.09 -0.80 19.95
C LEU A 205 -25.43 -1.30 18.66
N LYS A 206 -24.82 -0.38 17.91
CA LYS A 206 -23.89 -0.69 16.82
C LYS A 206 -22.57 -1.20 17.38
N ILE A 207 -21.92 -2.13 16.68
CA ILE A 207 -20.65 -2.72 17.10
C ILE A 207 -19.60 -2.55 15.99
N ASN A 208 -18.54 -1.79 16.31
CA ASN A 208 -17.56 -1.31 15.33
C ASN A 208 -16.12 -1.74 15.71
N PRO A 209 -15.68 -2.96 15.32
CA PRO A 209 -14.33 -3.46 15.59
C PRO A 209 -13.24 -2.92 14.65
N PHE A 210 -12.15 -2.45 15.25
CA PHE A 210 -10.83 -2.24 14.63
C PHE A 210 -9.88 -3.33 15.14
N LEU A 211 -9.60 -4.33 14.30
CA LEU A 211 -8.89 -5.57 14.65
C LEU A 211 -7.47 -5.56 14.07
N MET A 212 -6.44 -5.54 14.91
CA MET A 212 -5.05 -5.63 14.45
C MET A 212 -4.49 -7.04 14.69
N ASP A 213 -4.17 -7.74 13.60
CA ASP A 213 -3.45 -9.00 13.53
C ASP A 213 -3.92 -10.08 14.54
N PRO A 214 -5.20 -10.51 14.47
CA PRO A 214 -5.79 -11.47 15.40
C PRO A 214 -5.07 -12.83 15.36
N VAL A 215 -4.40 -13.20 16.45
CA VAL A 215 -3.57 -14.42 16.55
C VAL A 215 -4.02 -15.24 17.78
N PRO A 216 -4.63 -16.43 17.60
CA PRO A 216 -5.01 -17.31 18.72
C PRO A 216 -3.82 -18.07 19.33
N GLY A 217 -2.63 -17.97 18.72
CA GLY A 217 -1.45 -18.76 19.04
C GLY A 217 -1.45 -20.11 18.32
N GLY A 218 -0.50 -20.97 18.67
CA GLY A 218 -0.24 -22.22 17.97
C GLY A 218 0.45 -23.27 18.85
N SER A 219 0.54 -24.49 18.33
CA SER A 219 1.06 -25.65 19.05
C SER A 219 2.50 -25.98 18.60
N LYS A 220 3.50 -25.51 19.35
CA LYS A 220 4.89 -26.00 19.25
C LYS A 220 5.25 -26.86 20.46
N PHE A 221 6.20 -27.78 20.29
CA PHE A 221 6.72 -28.69 21.33
C PHE A 221 5.64 -29.54 22.04
N GLY A 222 4.54 -29.86 21.35
CA GLY A 222 3.43 -30.66 21.91
C GLY A 222 2.60 -29.96 22.99
N ILE A 223 2.89 -28.69 23.34
CA ILE A 223 2.18 -27.97 24.40
C ILE A 223 0.82 -27.47 23.88
N LYS A 224 -0.17 -28.37 23.85
CA LYS A 224 -1.54 -28.10 23.36
C LYS A 224 -2.22 -26.90 24.05
N LYS A 225 -1.76 -26.50 25.24
CA LYS A 225 -2.30 -25.35 26.00
C LYS A 225 -1.94 -23.97 25.44
N ILE A 226 -0.94 -23.84 24.57
CA ILE A 226 -0.52 -22.53 24.03
C ILE A 226 -1.41 -22.08 22.85
N ARG A 227 -2.13 -22.99 22.19
CA ARG A 227 -3.06 -22.67 21.09
C ARG A 227 -4.48 -22.54 21.61
N TRP A 228 -5.18 -21.47 21.22
CA TRP A 228 -6.64 -21.46 21.34
C TRP A 228 -7.28 -22.15 20.14
N HIS A 229 -8.38 -22.85 20.38
CA HIS A 229 -9.17 -23.54 19.38
C HIS A 229 -10.64 -23.30 19.70
N SER A 230 -11.30 -22.61 18.78
CA SER A 230 -12.75 -22.48 18.69
C SER A 230 -13.09 -22.33 17.21
N PRO A 231 -14.07 -23.07 16.65
CA PRO A 231 -14.58 -22.83 15.29
C PRO A 231 -15.09 -21.39 15.12
N ARG A 232 -15.54 -20.79 16.23
CA ARG A 232 -16.11 -19.44 16.31
C ARG A 232 -15.14 -18.32 15.94
N PHE A 233 -13.84 -18.59 15.92
CA PHE A 233 -12.84 -17.67 15.37
C PHE A 233 -13.03 -17.39 13.87
N TYR A 234 -13.75 -18.26 13.17
CA TYR A 234 -13.96 -18.19 11.71
C TYR A 234 -15.41 -17.90 11.32
N GLU A 235 -16.36 -17.98 12.26
CA GLU A 235 -17.74 -17.56 12.07
C GLU A 235 -17.81 -16.08 11.64
N LYS A 236 -18.79 -15.72 10.81
CA LYS A 236 -19.03 -14.32 10.42
C LYS A 236 -19.43 -13.50 11.65
N PRO A 237 -18.63 -12.51 12.10
CA PRO A 237 -18.95 -11.74 13.29
C PRO A 237 -20.16 -10.82 13.05
N THR A 238 -20.91 -10.53 14.11
CA THR A 238 -22.00 -9.54 14.05
C THR A 238 -21.46 -8.16 14.43
N CYS A 239 -21.15 -7.36 13.42
CA CYS A 239 -20.70 -5.97 13.52
C CYS A 239 -21.36 -5.12 12.42
N ASP A 240 -21.43 -3.81 12.64
CA ASP A 240 -22.05 -2.85 11.71
C ASP A 240 -21.02 -2.36 10.68
N ASN A 241 -19.87 -1.88 11.16
CA ASN A 241 -18.68 -1.53 10.38
C ASN A 241 -17.45 -2.25 10.95
N TYR A 242 -16.40 -2.52 10.17
CA TYR A 242 -15.15 -3.08 10.69
C TYR A 242 -13.93 -2.57 9.93
N GLU A 243 -12.76 -2.63 10.58
CA GLU A 243 -11.46 -2.65 9.92
C GLU A 243 -10.63 -3.81 10.48
N LEU A 244 -9.96 -4.56 9.60
CA LEU A 244 -9.10 -5.69 9.94
C LEU A 244 -7.73 -5.48 9.30
N ILE A 245 -6.66 -5.50 10.08
CA ILE A 245 -5.29 -5.26 9.62
C ILE A 245 -4.44 -6.53 9.84
N LEU A 246 -3.61 -6.91 8.86
CA LEU A 246 -2.64 -8.01 8.98
C LEU A 246 -1.22 -7.57 8.61
N PHE A 247 -0.21 -8.10 9.33
CA PHE A 247 1.20 -7.75 9.10
C PHE A 247 1.94 -8.74 8.18
N ARG A 248 2.61 -8.22 7.15
CA ARG A 248 3.19 -9.00 6.04
C ARG A 248 4.44 -9.81 6.40
N ASP A 249 5.29 -9.28 7.28
CA ASP A 249 6.69 -9.69 7.46
C ASP A 249 6.93 -10.51 8.74
N GLU A 250 5.90 -10.77 9.53
CA GLU A 250 5.98 -11.74 10.64
C GLU A 250 6.23 -13.17 10.10
N ARG A 251 7.12 -13.91 10.75
CA ARG A 251 7.53 -15.28 10.34
C ARG A 251 7.60 -16.27 11.49
N THR A 252 7.32 -15.88 12.73
CA THR A 252 7.42 -16.78 13.88
C THR A 252 6.34 -17.88 13.84
N CYS A 253 6.71 -19.13 14.13
CA CYS A 253 5.76 -20.21 14.43
C CYS A 253 4.74 -19.75 15.47
N CYS A 254 3.50 -20.25 15.39
CA CYS A 254 2.39 -19.86 16.26
C CYS A 254 1.82 -18.44 16.06
N PHE A 255 2.44 -17.57 15.24
CA PHE A 255 1.91 -16.26 14.86
C PHE A 255 1.19 -16.29 13.50
N THR A 256 0.41 -17.35 13.23
CA THR A 256 -0.53 -17.37 12.11
C THR A 256 -1.80 -16.62 12.53
N PRO A 257 -2.21 -15.55 11.82
CA PRO A 257 -3.42 -14.82 12.15
C PRO A 257 -4.66 -15.45 11.50
N ILE A 258 -5.83 -15.13 12.05
CA ILE A 258 -7.13 -15.58 11.57
C ILE A 258 -7.83 -14.52 10.71
N VAL A 259 -8.64 -14.95 9.75
CA VAL A 259 -9.58 -14.08 9.01
C VAL A 259 -10.98 -14.69 9.13
N PRO A 260 -11.90 -14.05 9.88
CA PRO A 260 -13.29 -14.49 9.99
C PRO A 260 -14.04 -14.46 8.66
N GLU A 261 -15.12 -15.22 8.56
CA GLU A 261 -15.99 -15.19 7.38
C GLU A 261 -16.60 -13.80 7.15
N GLY A 262 -16.71 -13.39 5.89
CA GLY A 262 -17.20 -12.06 5.50
C GLY A 262 -16.20 -10.91 5.69
N MET A 263 -15.18 -11.05 6.53
CA MET A 263 -14.15 -10.02 6.72
C MET A 263 -13.07 -10.05 5.64
N GLN A 264 -12.54 -8.85 5.32
CA GLN A 264 -11.43 -8.63 4.40
C GLN A 264 -10.29 -7.90 5.13
N PRO A 265 -9.05 -8.42 5.13
CA PRO A 265 -7.93 -7.77 5.79
C PRO A 265 -7.17 -6.79 4.88
N LEU A 266 -6.83 -5.65 5.44
CA LEU A 266 -5.86 -4.70 4.91
C LEU A 266 -4.45 -5.15 5.33
N VAL A 267 -3.61 -5.54 4.35
CA VAL A 267 -2.24 -5.94 4.64
C VAL A 267 -1.33 -4.71 4.76
N LEU A 268 -0.41 -4.75 5.73
CA LEU A 268 0.58 -3.72 5.99
C LEU A 268 1.99 -4.33 6.19
N PRO A 269 3.08 -3.61 5.84
CA PRO A 269 4.45 -4.02 6.16
C PRO A 269 4.69 -4.18 7.66
N GLY A 270 5.73 -4.95 8.00
CA GLY A 270 6.19 -5.17 9.37
C GLY A 270 5.78 -6.52 9.95
N HIS A 271 6.14 -6.73 11.21
CA HIS A 271 5.85 -7.96 11.94
C HIS A 271 4.75 -7.73 12.99
N HIS A 272 4.38 -8.76 13.75
CA HIS A 272 3.20 -8.76 14.63
C HIS A 272 3.11 -7.56 15.61
N GLY A 273 4.26 -7.06 16.08
CA GLY A 273 4.33 -5.96 17.05
C GLY A 273 4.54 -4.56 16.45
N SER A 274 4.69 -4.42 15.12
CA SER A 274 5.13 -3.14 14.55
C SER A 274 4.11 -2.01 14.74
N ALA A 275 2.81 -2.30 14.62
CA ALA A 275 1.76 -1.30 14.83
C ALA A 275 1.40 -1.03 16.30
N SER A 276 1.74 -1.92 17.24
CA SER A 276 1.59 -1.64 18.68
C SER A 276 2.74 -0.80 19.25
N GLY A 277 3.84 -0.67 18.49
CA GLY A 277 4.98 0.22 18.80
C GLY A 277 6.35 -0.45 18.91
N ASN A 278 6.45 -1.76 18.63
CA ASN A 278 7.74 -2.44 18.59
C ASN A 278 8.47 -2.16 17.26
N ARG A 279 9.58 -1.42 17.36
CA ARG A 279 10.45 -1.05 16.23
C ARG A 279 11.58 -2.03 15.93
N TYR A 280 11.73 -3.07 16.74
CA TYR A 280 12.80 -4.08 16.68
C TYR A 280 12.25 -5.42 16.17
N ASN A 281 13.13 -6.29 15.66
CA ASN A 281 12.69 -7.64 15.31
C ASN A 281 12.29 -8.46 16.58
N GLN A 282 11.74 -9.66 16.38
CA GLN A 282 11.32 -10.58 17.46
C GLN A 282 12.46 -11.14 18.35
N GLN A 283 13.66 -10.57 18.26
CA GLN A 283 14.83 -10.85 19.10
C GLN A 283 15.40 -9.57 19.75
N GLY A 284 14.74 -8.41 19.61
CA GLY A 284 15.20 -7.12 20.15
C GLY A 284 16.33 -6.45 19.35
N VAL A 285 16.62 -6.95 18.15
CA VAL A 285 17.67 -6.47 17.25
C VAL A 285 17.13 -5.37 16.34
N GLU A 286 17.98 -4.38 16.06
CA GLU A 286 17.67 -3.28 15.15
C GLU A 286 17.61 -3.73 13.68
N VAL A 287 16.94 -2.91 12.86
CA VAL A 287 17.08 -2.93 11.39
C VAL A 287 18.58 -2.88 11.04
N PRO A 288 19.08 -3.71 10.10
CA PRO A 288 20.46 -3.67 9.62
C PRO A 288 20.95 -2.26 9.24
N GLN A 289 22.27 -2.00 9.39
CA GLN A 289 22.88 -0.68 9.21
C GLN A 289 23.19 -0.35 7.74
N ASP A 290 23.08 -1.34 6.86
CA ASP A 290 23.28 -1.31 5.41
C ASP A 290 22.01 -0.94 4.61
N ILE A 291 20.85 -0.97 5.25
CA ILE A 291 19.57 -0.45 4.70
C ILE A 291 19.56 1.08 4.83
N GLU A 292 19.14 1.80 3.80
CA GLU A 292 19.13 3.28 3.82
C GLU A 292 18.00 3.84 4.70
N ASN A 293 16.76 3.42 4.44
CA ASN A 293 15.56 3.93 5.10
C ASN A 293 15.11 2.95 6.20
N ARG A 294 15.35 3.33 7.47
CA ARG A 294 15.31 2.42 8.64
C ARG A 294 14.24 2.76 9.70
N ASP A 295 13.33 3.68 9.44
CA ASP A 295 12.29 4.08 10.40
C ASP A 295 11.04 3.18 10.33
N THR A 296 11.12 2.09 11.09
CA THR A 296 10.06 1.11 11.32
C THR A 296 8.96 1.59 12.27
N THR A 297 8.98 2.85 12.72
CA THR A 297 7.90 3.45 13.53
C THR A 297 6.87 4.18 12.67
N THR A 298 7.15 4.38 11.38
CA THR A 298 6.21 4.97 10.39
C THR A 298 4.86 4.23 10.33
N ILE A 299 4.83 2.91 10.56
CA ILE A 299 3.60 2.11 10.56
C ILE A 299 2.72 2.37 11.80
N GLN A 300 3.33 2.68 12.95
CA GLN A 300 2.59 3.05 14.16
C GLN A 300 1.80 4.35 13.92
N ASN A 301 2.42 5.33 13.25
CA ASN A 301 1.79 6.60 12.90
C ASN A 301 0.60 6.41 11.95
N LEU A 302 0.79 5.61 10.89
CA LEU A 302 -0.27 5.28 9.93
C LEU A 302 -1.49 4.65 10.60
N VAL A 303 -1.25 3.61 11.42
CA VAL A 303 -2.32 2.87 12.10
C VAL A 303 -3.04 3.74 13.14
N LEU A 304 -2.31 4.62 13.85
CA LEU A 304 -2.89 5.54 14.81
C LEU A 304 -3.80 6.59 14.14
N CYS A 305 -3.40 7.15 12.99
CA CYS A 305 -4.29 8.01 12.19
C CYS A 305 -5.53 7.25 11.69
N LYS A 306 -5.36 6.02 11.19
CA LYS A 306 -6.48 5.21 10.68
C LYS A 306 -7.47 4.80 11.77
N LEU A 307 -7.00 4.47 12.97
CA LEU A 307 -7.86 4.20 14.13
C LEU A 307 -8.76 5.40 14.48
N PHE A 308 -8.19 6.62 14.49
CA PHE A 308 -8.98 7.83 14.74
C PHE A 308 -9.86 8.25 13.57
N TYR A 309 -9.51 7.89 12.32
CA TYR A 309 -10.42 8.02 11.19
C TYR A 309 -11.64 7.10 11.35
N PHE A 310 -11.41 5.82 11.66
CA PHE A 310 -12.45 4.82 11.88
C PHE A 310 -13.38 5.23 13.04
N PHE A 311 -12.83 5.64 14.18
CA PHE A 311 -13.64 6.18 15.29
C PHE A 311 -14.47 7.39 14.84
N ASN A 312 -13.93 8.31 14.02
CA ASN A 312 -14.66 9.51 13.61
C ASN A 312 -15.91 9.18 12.78
N GLN A 313 -15.79 8.25 11.82
CA GLN A 313 -16.92 7.83 10.97
C GLN A 313 -18.02 7.17 11.80
N ASN A 314 -17.65 6.28 12.72
CA ASN A 314 -18.61 5.51 13.52
C ASN A 314 -19.29 6.30 14.65
N THR A 315 -18.59 7.30 15.22
CA THR A 315 -19.07 8.07 16.38
C THR A 315 -19.84 9.34 16.02
N GLY A 316 -20.10 9.56 14.73
CA GLY A 316 -20.85 10.72 14.22
C GLY A 316 -20.06 12.02 14.27
N GLY A 317 -18.78 11.99 13.86
CA GLY A 317 -17.93 13.19 13.80
C GLY A 317 -17.34 13.62 15.15
N ARG A 318 -17.33 12.76 16.18
CA ARG A 318 -16.86 13.15 17.52
C ARG A 318 -15.37 13.55 17.59
N PHE A 319 -14.59 13.18 16.58
CA PHE A 319 -13.19 13.54 16.44
C PHE A 319 -12.95 14.52 15.28
N ASP A 320 -13.99 15.21 14.79
CA ASP A 320 -13.88 16.24 13.76
C ASP A 320 -13.06 17.46 14.23
N GLN A 321 -12.53 18.20 13.26
CA GLN A 321 -11.79 19.45 13.48
C GLN A 321 -12.54 20.45 14.38
N ALA A 322 -13.88 20.47 14.33
CA ALA A 322 -14.73 21.31 15.18
C ALA A 322 -14.63 20.99 16.69
N PHE A 323 -14.20 19.78 17.04
CA PHE A 323 -13.99 19.32 18.42
C PHE A 323 -12.50 19.21 18.78
N TYR A 324 -11.58 19.61 17.88
CA TYR A 324 -10.15 19.47 18.09
C TYR A 324 -9.68 20.17 19.37
N GLN A 325 -8.97 19.41 20.20
CA GLN A 325 -8.25 19.88 21.37
C GLN A 325 -6.81 19.37 21.28
N LYS A 326 -5.85 20.26 21.58
CA LYS A 326 -4.43 19.89 21.55
C LYS A 326 -4.13 18.87 22.65
N LEU A 327 -3.65 17.70 22.23
CA LEU A 327 -3.15 16.64 23.09
C LEU A 327 -1.75 16.98 23.62
N ASP A 328 -1.55 16.66 24.90
CA ASP A 328 -0.28 16.66 25.62
C ASP A 328 -0.33 15.49 26.62
N SER A 329 -0.35 14.27 26.10
CA SER A 329 -0.37 13.04 26.91
C SER A 329 1.04 12.60 27.35
N GLY A 330 2.07 13.38 27.01
CA GLY A 330 3.47 13.02 27.21
C GLY A 330 3.95 11.88 26.31
N HIS A 331 3.24 11.63 25.21
CA HIS A 331 3.63 10.75 24.11
C HIS A 331 4.14 11.59 22.93
N GLU A 332 5.03 12.56 23.19
CA GLU A 332 5.40 13.70 22.32
C GLU A 332 5.33 13.45 20.81
N LYS A 333 5.93 12.36 20.31
CA LYS A 333 5.89 11.98 18.89
C LYS A 333 4.49 11.61 18.39
N LEU A 334 3.79 10.73 19.10
CA LEU A 334 2.45 10.27 18.73
C LEU A 334 1.37 11.33 19.04
N ASP A 335 1.57 12.13 20.10
CA ASP A 335 0.81 13.36 20.35
C ASP A 335 0.95 14.33 19.15
N SER A 336 2.15 14.48 18.57
CA SER A 336 2.36 15.31 17.39
C SER A 336 1.60 14.78 16.16
N VAL A 337 1.69 13.47 15.89
CA VAL A 337 0.96 12.79 14.81
C VAL A 337 -0.56 12.96 14.94
N LEU A 338 -1.11 12.68 16.13
CA LEU A 338 -2.54 12.85 16.39
C LEU A 338 -2.99 14.31 16.36
N ASN A 339 -2.19 15.25 16.87
CA ASN A 339 -2.55 16.67 16.79
C ASN A 339 -2.61 17.16 15.33
N ASN A 340 -1.66 16.75 14.49
CA ASN A 340 -1.69 17.03 13.06
C ASN A 340 -2.94 16.44 12.38
N PHE A 341 -3.27 15.19 12.69
CA PHE A 341 -4.42 14.49 12.09
C PHE A 341 -5.79 15.02 12.57
N LEU A 342 -5.95 15.25 13.88
CA LEU A 342 -7.22 15.67 14.48
C LEU A 342 -7.53 17.16 14.20
N SER A 343 -6.52 18.01 14.04
CA SER A 343 -6.72 19.41 13.64
C SER A 343 -6.96 19.62 12.13
N ALA A 344 -6.84 18.56 11.32
CA ALA A 344 -7.12 18.57 9.89
C ALA A 344 -8.61 18.31 9.58
N ASP A 345 -9.09 18.81 8.43
CA ASP A 345 -10.40 18.44 7.86
C ASP A 345 -10.36 17.07 7.16
N ASP A 346 -11.51 16.54 6.73
CA ASP A 346 -11.63 15.19 6.15
C ASP A 346 -10.81 14.99 4.85
N ILE A 347 -10.67 16.02 4.02
CA ILE A 347 -9.82 15.99 2.81
C ILE A 347 -8.35 15.92 3.23
N THR A 348 -7.93 16.81 4.12
CA THR A 348 -6.55 16.89 4.63
C THR A 348 -6.18 15.64 5.44
N ARG A 349 -7.14 14.99 6.13
CA ARG A 349 -6.96 13.69 6.79
C ARG A 349 -6.64 12.57 5.80
N ARG A 350 -7.31 12.52 4.65
CA ARG A 350 -6.97 11.59 3.55
C ARG A 350 -5.55 11.83 3.04
N GLU A 351 -5.12 13.09 2.90
CA GLU A 351 -3.75 13.42 2.53
C GLU A 351 -2.71 13.01 3.59
N ILE A 352 -3.00 13.19 4.88
CA ILE A 352 -2.13 12.78 5.98
C ILE A 352 -1.95 11.25 6.01
N ILE A 353 -3.04 10.48 5.84
CA ILE A 353 -2.98 9.01 5.76
C ILE A 353 -2.16 8.57 4.54
N LEU A 354 -2.34 9.21 3.38
CA LEU A 354 -1.54 8.95 2.18
C LEU A 354 -0.05 9.27 2.39
N ASN A 355 0.27 10.38 3.04
CA ASN A 355 1.66 10.75 3.33
C ASN A 355 2.32 9.75 4.30
N HIS A 356 1.58 9.25 5.30
CA HIS A 356 2.06 8.16 6.15
C HIS A 356 2.24 6.85 5.38
N TYR A 357 1.36 6.52 4.43
CA TYR A 357 1.54 5.38 3.53
C TYR A 357 2.83 5.47 2.69
N MET A 358 3.15 6.66 2.16
CA MET A 358 4.37 6.90 1.39
C MET A 358 5.63 6.78 2.27
N GLU A 359 5.60 7.26 3.52
CA GLU A 359 6.73 7.09 4.46
C GLU A 359 6.89 5.63 4.92
N VAL A 360 5.80 4.86 5.08
CA VAL A 360 5.89 3.40 5.32
C VAL A 360 6.52 2.68 4.11
N GLN A 361 6.11 3.04 2.88
CA GLN A 361 6.64 2.46 1.64
C GLN A 361 8.14 2.73 1.47
N LYS A 362 8.57 3.97 1.76
CA LYS A 362 9.97 4.37 1.76
C LYS A 362 10.84 3.56 2.72
N ASN A 363 10.26 2.99 3.79
CA ASN A 363 10.93 2.12 4.75
C ASN A 363 10.61 0.62 4.55
N ASP A 364 10.04 0.21 3.40
CA ASP A 364 9.57 -1.17 3.17
C ASP A 364 10.69 -2.23 3.26
N GLU A 365 11.92 -1.88 2.88
CA GLU A 365 13.09 -2.76 3.04
C GLU A 365 13.41 -3.05 4.51
N ALA A 366 13.32 -2.05 5.39
CA ALA A 366 13.50 -2.23 6.83
C ALA A 366 12.44 -3.16 7.43
N TYR A 367 11.18 -3.05 6.99
CA TYR A 367 10.12 -3.96 7.39
C TYR A 367 10.36 -5.39 6.87
N ARG A 368 10.80 -5.56 5.61
CA ARG A 368 11.19 -6.88 5.05
C ARG A 368 12.35 -7.52 5.83
N SER A 369 13.27 -6.73 6.38
CA SER A 369 14.38 -7.26 7.19
C SER A 369 13.89 -8.08 8.40
N PHE A 370 12.70 -7.76 8.94
CA PHE A 370 12.09 -8.50 10.05
C PHE A 370 11.68 -9.93 9.70
N ALA A 371 11.45 -10.26 8.43
CA ALA A 371 11.15 -11.63 8.00
C ALA A 371 12.33 -12.60 8.19
N ASN A 372 13.55 -12.10 8.42
CA ASN A 372 14.71 -12.89 8.83
C ASN A 372 14.75 -13.15 10.35
N GLY A 373 13.90 -12.48 11.13
CA GLY A 373 13.78 -12.63 12.58
C GLY A 373 12.60 -13.50 12.99
N SER A 374 12.77 -14.26 14.07
CA SER A 374 11.67 -14.94 14.78
C SER A 374 12.07 -15.13 16.25
N TYR A 375 11.11 -15.25 17.16
CA TYR A 375 11.40 -15.58 18.56
C TYR A 375 12.18 -16.90 18.62
N ALA A 376 13.41 -16.89 19.16
CA ALA A 376 14.35 -18.01 19.03
C ALA A 376 13.78 -19.38 19.46
N TRP A 377 12.98 -19.44 20.52
CA TRP A 377 12.32 -20.66 20.98
C TRP A 377 11.22 -21.16 20.03
N LEU A 378 10.48 -20.24 19.39
CA LEU A 378 9.43 -20.59 18.41
C LEU A 378 10.00 -20.83 17.01
N GLY A 379 11.05 -20.14 16.58
CA GLY A 379 11.62 -20.28 15.23
C GLY A 379 10.64 -19.84 14.13
N ALA A 380 11.02 -20.02 12.87
CA ALA A 380 10.26 -19.51 11.72
C ALA A 380 9.34 -20.56 11.04
N GLN A 381 8.21 -20.09 10.51
CA GLN A 381 7.23 -20.85 9.72
C GLN A 381 6.76 -19.98 8.55
N TYR A 382 6.77 -20.53 7.33
CA TYR A 382 6.37 -19.82 6.11
C TYR A 382 6.02 -20.78 4.96
N THR A 383 5.33 -20.27 3.94
CA THR A 383 5.03 -20.99 2.69
C THR A 383 6.32 -21.37 1.94
N ALA A 384 6.24 -22.28 0.95
CA ALA A 384 7.35 -22.51 0.03
C ALA A 384 7.84 -21.22 -0.69
N SER A 385 6.93 -20.27 -0.90
CA SER A 385 7.22 -18.91 -1.41
C SER A 385 7.72 -17.90 -0.35
N LYS A 386 8.09 -18.36 0.86
CA LYS A 386 8.57 -17.56 2.01
C LYS A 386 7.59 -16.48 2.52
N GLN A 387 6.30 -16.65 2.27
CA GLN A 387 5.25 -15.76 2.78
C GLN A 387 4.76 -16.20 4.16
N ARG A 388 4.15 -15.26 4.90
CA ARG A 388 3.42 -15.58 6.13
C ARG A 388 2.20 -16.45 5.81
N PHE A 389 1.91 -17.43 6.67
CA PHE A 389 0.66 -18.17 6.63
C PHE A 389 -0.48 -17.40 7.29
N VAL A 390 -1.72 -17.67 6.87
CA VAL A 390 -2.97 -17.10 7.43
C VAL A 390 -4.05 -18.20 7.48
N HIS A 391 -4.86 -18.23 8.54
CA HIS A 391 -6.04 -19.10 8.66
C HIS A 391 -7.28 -18.39 8.07
N LEU A 392 -7.56 -18.67 6.80
CA LEU A 392 -8.64 -18.03 6.04
C LEU A 392 -9.95 -18.80 6.17
N ARG A 393 -10.92 -18.24 6.92
CA ARG A 393 -12.29 -18.80 7.08
C ARG A 393 -12.30 -20.27 7.52
N GLY A 394 -11.35 -20.63 8.39
CA GLY A 394 -11.10 -21.98 8.90
C GLY A 394 -9.62 -22.20 9.20
N HIS A 395 -9.26 -23.32 9.85
CA HIS A 395 -7.88 -23.66 10.23
C HIS A 395 -6.92 -24.00 9.06
N ASN A 396 -7.35 -23.83 7.81
CA ASN A 396 -6.52 -24.09 6.64
C ASN A 396 -5.43 -23.02 6.49
N HIS A 397 -4.16 -23.43 6.47
CA HIS A 397 -3.03 -22.54 6.20
C HIS A 397 -3.04 -22.07 4.74
N SER A 398 -3.46 -20.83 4.52
CA SER A 398 -3.35 -20.10 3.27
C SER A 398 -2.07 -19.26 3.24
N SER A 399 -1.58 -18.92 2.05
CA SER A 399 -0.59 -17.84 1.89
C SER A 399 -1.24 -16.47 2.12
N MET A 400 -0.46 -15.48 2.55
CA MET A 400 -0.90 -14.08 2.66
C MET A 400 -1.39 -13.53 1.29
N GLU A 401 -0.71 -13.89 0.19
CA GLU A 401 -1.07 -13.54 -1.19
C GLU A 401 -2.41 -14.13 -1.67
N ASN A 402 -2.88 -15.21 -1.05
CA ASN A 402 -4.21 -15.76 -1.30
C ASN A 402 -5.31 -15.04 -0.50
N VAL A 403 -4.94 -14.24 0.50
CA VAL A 403 -5.86 -13.54 1.40
C VAL A 403 -6.06 -12.08 1.00
N ALA A 404 -5.00 -11.38 0.58
CA ALA A 404 -5.05 -10.06 -0.04
C ALA A 404 -4.09 -10.01 -1.25
N PRO A 405 -4.27 -9.09 -2.22
CA PRO A 405 -3.39 -9.01 -3.38
C PRO A 405 -1.92 -8.77 -3.00
N THR A 406 -0.99 -9.23 -3.83
CA THR A 406 0.44 -8.88 -3.73
C THR A 406 0.71 -7.60 -4.52
N PHE A 407 0.85 -6.51 -3.79
CA PHE A 407 1.11 -5.18 -4.34
C PHE A 407 2.55 -5.11 -4.89
N ASN A 408 2.69 -4.50 -6.07
CA ASN A 408 4.01 -4.17 -6.63
C ASN A 408 4.69 -3.07 -5.80
N GLU A 409 6.00 -2.86 -5.99
CA GLU A 409 6.80 -1.88 -5.21
C GLU A 409 6.30 -0.42 -5.29
N THR A 410 5.30 -0.12 -6.15
CA THR A 410 4.71 1.23 -6.29
C THR A 410 3.66 1.54 -5.21
N PHE A 411 3.03 0.53 -4.60
CA PHE A 411 2.00 0.72 -3.56
C PHE A 411 2.07 -0.37 -2.49
N LEU A 412 1.48 -0.12 -1.31
CA LEU A 412 1.50 -1.09 -0.21
C LEU A 412 0.25 -1.96 -0.12
N ASN A 413 -0.92 -1.38 -0.40
CA ASN A 413 -2.21 -2.03 -0.36
C ASN A 413 -3.26 -1.25 -1.18
N GLU A 414 -4.52 -1.72 -1.14
CA GLU A 414 -5.66 -1.13 -1.85
C GLU A 414 -5.89 0.33 -1.47
N GLU A 415 -5.87 0.63 -0.17
CA GLU A 415 -6.16 1.96 0.36
C GLU A 415 -5.09 2.96 -0.06
N HIS A 416 -3.81 2.58 -0.03
CA HIS A 416 -2.71 3.43 -0.52
C HIS A 416 -2.95 3.82 -1.99
N ALA A 417 -3.24 2.85 -2.87
CA ALA A 417 -3.45 3.11 -4.29
C ALA A 417 -4.72 3.95 -4.55
N LEU A 418 -5.82 3.70 -3.83
CA LEU A 418 -7.05 4.47 -3.93
C LEU A 418 -6.87 5.91 -3.43
N LEU A 419 -6.20 6.12 -2.29
CA LEU A 419 -5.86 7.44 -1.76
C LEU A 419 -4.93 8.21 -2.71
N TYR A 420 -4.00 7.52 -3.39
CA TYR A 420 -3.16 8.15 -4.42
C TYR A 420 -3.99 8.58 -5.63
N LEU A 421 -4.86 7.70 -6.16
CA LEU A 421 -5.73 7.99 -7.29
C LEU A 421 -6.75 9.12 -7.02
N ARG A 422 -7.18 9.34 -5.77
CA ARG A 422 -8.05 10.47 -5.38
C ARG A 422 -7.51 11.85 -5.76
N LYS A 423 -6.19 11.99 -5.97
CA LYS A 423 -5.58 13.24 -6.45
C LYS A 423 -5.95 13.58 -7.90
N TYR A 424 -6.44 12.60 -8.67
CA TYR A 424 -6.67 12.69 -10.12
C TYR A 424 -8.08 12.25 -10.55
N ILE A 425 -8.75 11.41 -9.78
CA ILE A 425 -10.12 10.96 -10.01
C ILE A 425 -10.96 11.31 -8.79
N ASP A 426 -12.08 12.01 -8.97
CA ASP A 426 -13.05 12.21 -7.89
C ASP A 426 -13.68 10.85 -7.50
N PHE A 427 -13.46 10.48 -6.24
CA PHE A 427 -13.98 9.29 -5.59
C PHE A 427 -14.67 9.64 -4.26
N ASP A 428 -15.02 10.91 -4.00
CA ASP A 428 -15.47 11.35 -2.67
C ASP A 428 -16.90 10.88 -2.31
N GLU A 429 -17.64 10.31 -3.27
CA GLU A 429 -18.85 9.51 -3.02
C GLU A 429 -18.59 8.00 -2.77
N LEU A 430 -17.35 7.50 -2.85
CA LEU A 430 -17.04 6.04 -2.88
C LEU A 430 -16.61 5.41 -1.53
N THR A 431 -16.68 6.10 -0.39
CA THR A 431 -16.29 5.50 0.91
C THR A 431 -17.29 4.45 1.42
N GLU A 432 -18.53 4.47 0.96
CA GLU A 432 -19.57 3.47 1.29
C GLU A 432 -19.99 2.62 0.06
N SER A 433 -19.32 2.77 -1.09
CA SER A 433 -19.79 2.21 -2.36
C SER A 433 -19.44 0.75 -2.59
N THR A 434 -20.37 0.05 -3.23
CA THR A 434 -20.19 -1.34 -3.69
C THR A 434 -19.20 -1.43 -4.86
N LEU A 435 -18.67 -2.64 -5.10
CA LEU A 435 -17.67 -2.89 -6.14
C LEU A 435 -18.14 -2.48 -7.54
N ASP A 436 -19.41 -2.72 -7.86
CA ASP A 436 -20.01 -2.33 -9.13
C ASP A 436 -20.08 -0.80 -9.30
N GLN A 437 -20.28 -0.04 -8.22
CA GLN A 437 -20.29 1.43 -8.24
C GLN A 437 -18.87 1.98 -8.44
N ILE A 438 -17.86 1.38 -7.81
CA ILE A 438 -16.45 1.72 -8.02
C ILE A 438 -16.07 1.47 -9.49
N VAL A 439 -16.35 0.27 -10.01
CA VAL A 439 -16.14 -0.06 -11.43
C VAL A 439 -16.86 0.93 -12.34
N SER A 440 -18.14 1.19 -12.11
CA SER A 440 -18.97 2.07 -12.93
C SER A 440 -18.39 3.49 -13.00
N LYS A 441 -18.06 4.11 -11.86
CA LYS A 441 -17.48 5.47 -11.84
C LYS A 441 -16.09 5.52 -12.48
N THR A 442 -15.22 4.54 -12.19
CA THR A 442 -13.91 4.43 -12.86
C THR A 442 -14.07 4.30 -14.37
N THR A 443 -15.03 3.49 -14.83
CA THR A 443 -15.33 3.26 -16.25
C THR A 443 -15.87 4.50 -16.95
N ILE A 444 -16.74 5.27 -16.28
CA ILE A 444 -17.28 6.55 -16.80
C ILE A 444 -16.15 7.58 -16.97
N THR A 445 -15.31 7.78 -15.96
CA THR A 445 -14.21 8.76 -16.03
C THR A 445 -13.13 8.34 -17.02
N LEU A 446 -12.81 7.04 -17.08
CA LEU A 446 -11.94 6.48 -18.11
C LEU A 446 -12.52 6.65 -19.52
N GLY A 447 -13.82 6.42 -19.69
CA GLY A 447 -14.54 6.63 -20.96
C GLY A 447 -14.47 8.07 -21.44
N LYS A 448 -14.71 9.05 -20.56
CA LYS A 448 -14.50 10.49 -20.86
C LYS A 448 -13.06 10.77 -21.29
N THR A 449 -12.07 10.20 -20.59
CA THR A 449 -10.64 10.43 -20.85
C THR A 449 -10.22 9.84 -22.20
N ILE A 450 -10.69 8.62 -22.53
CA ILE A 450 -10.49 8.00 -23.84
C ILE A 450 -11.18 8.82 -24.94
N GLN A 451 -12.40 9.31 -24.71
CA GLN A 451 -13.10 10.18 -25.66
C GLN A 451 -12.34 11.50 -25.91
N ALA A 452 -11.75 12.10 -24.88
CA ALA A 452 -10.89 13.28 -25.03
C ALA A 452 -9.61 12.98 -25.83
N LEU A 453 -8.93 11.86 -25.54
CA LEU A 453 -7.75 11.40 -26.31
C LEU A 453 -8.06 11.13 -27.80
N LEU A 454 -9.30 10.76 -28.12
CA LEU A 454 -9.77 10.51 -29.49
C LEU A 454 -10.31 11.76 -30.20
N SER A 455 -10.45 12.88 -29.50
CA SER A 455 -11.02 14.13 -30.04
C SER A 455 -9.95 15.06 -30.62
N PRO A 456 -10.32 16.03 -31.47
CA PRO A 456 -9.45 17.16 -31.81
C PRO A 456 -9.02 17.93 -30.56
N LEU A 457 -7.87 18.61 -30.63
CA LEU A 457 -7.30 19.39 -29.53
C LEU A 457 -8.13 20.66 -29.22
N GLU A 458 -9.18 20.49 -28.42
CA GLU A 458 -9.92 21.56 -27.75
C GLU A 458 -9.71 21.48 -26.23
N VAL A 459 -9.92 22.59 -25.51
CA VAL A 459 -9.74 22.64 -24.05
C VAL A 459 -10.88 21.87 -23.38
N ASN A 460 -10.57 20.89 -22.54
CA ASN A 460 -11.58 20.13 -21.83
C ASN A 460 -12.14 20.95 -20.65
N GLU A 461 -13.46 21.13 -20.60
CA GLU A 461 -14.14 21.81 -19.49
C GLU A 461 -14.22 20.93 -18.22
N ASP A 462 -14.09 19.61 -18.38
CA ASP A 462 -14.02 18.65 -17.27
C ASP A 462 -12.60 18.63 -16.66
N LYS A 463 -12.46 19.30 -15.50
CA LYS A 463 -11.18 19.48 -14.81
C LYS A 463 -10.49 18.17 -14.45
N ASP A 464 -11.23 17.13 -14.10
CA ASP A 464 -10.64 15.88 -13.63
C ASP A 464 -10.17 15.02 -14.80
N VAL A 465 -10.88 15.07 -15.92
CA VAL A 465 -10.35 14.55 -17.18
C VAL A 465 -9.10 15.33 -17.61
N GLN A 466 -9.04 16.66 -17.43
CA GLN A 466 -7.82 17.42 -17.72
C GLN A 466 -6.64 17.02 -16.81
N LYS A 467 -6.85 16.86 -15.49
CA LYS A 467 -5.81 16.34 -14.56
C LYS A 467 -5.26 14.99 -15.04
N LEU A 468 -6.12 14.09 -15.51
CA LEU A 468 -5.73 12.76 -16.00
C LEU A 468 -4.95 12.85 -17.32
N LEU A 469 -5.35 13.73 -18.24
CA LEU A 469 -4.60 14.00 -19.47
C LEU A 469 -3.21 14.59 -19.18
N ASP A 470 -3.11 15.50 -18.22
CA ASP A 470 -1.84 16.12 -17.80
C ASP A 470 -0.92 15.08 -17.12
N LEU A 471 -1.49 14.18 -16.30
CA LEU A 471 -0.76 13.08 -15.66
C LEU A 471 -0.20 12.11 -16.71
N LEU A 472 -1.04 11.68 -17.67
CA LEU A 472 -0.67 10.78 -18.78
C LEU A 472 0.40 11.37 -19.71
N GLN A 473 0.42 12.70 -19.91
CA GLN A 473 1.45 13.38 -20.70
C GLN A 473 2.85 13.29 -20.08
N SER A 474 2.96 13.07 -18.77
CA SER A 474 4.25 12.86 -18.09
C SER A 474 4.63 11.37 -18.05
N GLU A 475 5.87 11.03 -18.40
CA GLU A 475 6.33 9.63 -18.46
C GLU A 475 6.17 8.90 -17.10
N ASN A 476 6.56 9.56 -16.00
CA ASN A 476 6.41 9.00 -14.66
C ASN A 476 4.95 8.98 -14.19
N GLY A 477 4.16 10.01 -14.53
CA GLY A 477 2.74 10.07 -14.16
C GLY A 477 1.91 9.01 -14.86
N ALA A 478 2.13 8.79 -16.17
CA ALA A 478 1.55 7.69 -16.91
C ALA A 478 1.90 6.34 -16.28
N LYS A 479 3.19 6.10 -15.97
CA LYS A 479 3.64 4.86 -15.33
C LYS A 479 2.95 4.62 -13.98
N ILE A 480 2.89 5.63 -13.10
CA ILE A 480 2.23 5.48 -11.81
C ILE A 480 0.73 5.25 -11.99
N PHE A 481 0.07 6.02 -12.87
CA PHE A 481 -1.36 5.88 -13.15
C PHE A 481 -1.72 4.50 -13.71
N PHE A 482 -0.98 3.97 -14.69
CA PHE A 482 -1.21 2.62 -15.20
C PHE A 482 -0.90 1.55 -14.14
N ASN A 483 0.11 1.74 -13.29
CA ASN A 483 0.35 0.84 -12.14
C ASN A 483 -0.84 0.86 -11.16
N SER A 484 -1.39 2.04 -10.82
CA SER A 484 -2.56 2.17 -9.94
C SER A 484 -3.83 1.59 -10.57
N LEU A 485 -4.02 1.75 -11.88
CA LEU A 485 -5.20 1.23 -12.58
C LEU A 485 -5.14 -0.29 -12.77
N SER A 486 -3.97 -0.86 -13.08
CA SER A 486 -3.75 -2.31 -13.10
C SER A 486 -4.13 -2.90 -11.74
N LEU A 487 -3.63 -2.27 -10.69
CA LEU A 487 -3.89 -2.68 -9.33
C LEU A 487 -5.37 -2.56 -8.94
N LEU A 488 -6.07 -1.52 -9.39
CA LEU A 488 -7.53 -1.40 -9.20
C LEU A 488 -8.29 -2.52 -9.93
N VAL A 489 -7.90 -2.85 -11.16
CA VAL A 489 -8.44 -4.00 -11.92
C VAL A 489 -8.16 -5.32 -11.19
N ASP A 490 -6.95 -5.51 -10.65
CA ASP A 490 -6.59 -6.69 -9.86
C ASP A 490 -7.46 -6.77 -8.58
N ILE A 491 -7.65 -5.66 -7.85
CA ILE A 491 -8.50 -5.59 -6.64
C ILE A 491 -9.94 -6.00 -6.95
N ILE A 492 -10.54 -5.41 -7.99
CA ILE A 492 -11.90 -5.72 -8.44
C ILE A 492 -12.00 -7.21 -8.80
N SER A 493 -11.03 -7.72 -9.56
CA SER A 493 -11.03 -9.10 -10.06
C SER A 493 -10.79 -10.12 -8.94
N GLN A 494 -9.93 -9.81 -7.96
CA GLN A 494 -9.71 -10.65 -6.78
C GLN A 494 -10.94 -10.66 -5.87
N LYS A 495 -11.63 -9.53 -5.69
CA LYS A 495 -12.88 -9.49 -4.91
C LYS A 495 -14.05 -10.16 -5.63
N TYR A 496 -14.09 -10.14 -6.96
CA TYR A 496 -15.05 -10.90 -7.76
C TYR A 496 -14.85 -12.43 -7.65
N LEU A 497 -13.59 -12.89 -7.63
CA LEU A 497 -13.27 -14.32 -7.71
C LEU A 497 -12.97 -15.01 -6.36
N ARG A 498 -12.34 -14.35 -5.39
CA ARG A 498 -11.96 -14.97 -4.08
C ARG A 498 -13.00 -14.80 -2.97
N ASN A 499 -14.02 -13.97 -3.19
CA ASN A 499 -15.11 -13.80 -2.23
C ASN A 499 -16.38 -14.49 -2.71
N ASN A 500 -17.10 -15.06 -1.74
CA ASN A 500 -18.49 -15.43 -1.92
C ASN A 500 -19.31 -14.13 -1.95
N LEU A 501 -19.30 -13.43 -3.09
CA LEU A 501 -20.22 -12.31 -3.33
C LEU A 501 -21.66 -12.78 -3.08
N THR A 502 -22.50 -11.89 -2.56
CA THR A 502 -23.94 -12.14 -2.57
C THR A 502 -24.43 -12.28 -4.02
N GLN A 503 -25.55 -12.97 -4.22
CA GLN A 503 -26.14 -13.12 -5.55
C GLN A 503 -26.47 -11.78 -6.21
N GLU A 504 -26.71 -10.72 -5.42
CA GLU A 504 -26.94 -9.36 -5.90
C GLU A 504 -25.64 -8.67 -6.33
N GLU A 505 -24.57 -8.73 -5.52
CA GLU A 505 -23.24 -8.21 -5.90
C GLU A 505 -22.66 -8.93 -7.13
N ASP A 506 -22.82 -10.25 -7.23
CA ASP A 506 -22.40 -11.04 -8.40
C ASP A 506 -23.09 -10.57 -9.67
N ILE A 507 -24.41 -10.35 -9.63
CA ILE A 507 -25.19 -9.84 -10.76
C ILE A 507 -24.78 -8.40 -11.10
N ASN A 508 -24.69 -7.51 -10.11
CA ASN A 508 -24.37 -6.11 -10.34
C ASN A 508 -22.95 -5.91 -10.89
N LEU A 509 -21.97 -6.65 -10.36
CA LEU A 509 -20.58 -6.56 -10.81
C LEU A 509 -20.40 -7.12 -12.24
N ARG A 510 -21.11 -8.19 -12.60
CA ARG A 510 -21.18 -8.67 -14.01
C ARG A 510 -21.73 -7.63 -14.96
N ASN A 511 -22.79 -6.92 -14.56
CA ASN A 511 -23.44 -5.92 -15.43
C ASN A 511 -22.54 -4.72 -15.76
N VAL A 512 -21.50 -4.44 -14.96
CA VAL A 512 -20.57 -3.32 -15.20
C VAL A 512 -19.21 -3.75 -15.74
N ILE A 513 -18.76 -5.00 -15.52
CA ILE A 513 -17.42 -5.44 -15.93
C ILE A 513 -17.24 -5.58 -17.45
N GLU A 514 -18.33 -5.66 -18.23
CA GLU A 514 -18.26 -5.66 -19.70
C GLU A 514 -17.97 -4.27 -20.30
N GLU A 515 -18.33 -3.20 -19.59
CA GLU A 515 -18.33 -1.84 -20.15
C GLU A 515 -16.92 -1.28 -20.47
N PRO A 516 -15.86 -1.50 -19.66
CA PRO A 516 -14.50 -1.12 -20.02
C PRO A 516 -14.03 -1.72 -21.36
N PHE A 517 -14.30 -3.02 -21.57
CA PHE A 517 -13.98 -3.71 -22.82
C PHE A 517 -14.77 -3.14 -24.00
N ARG A 518 -16.04 -2.78 -23.80
CA ARG A 518 -16.88 -2.13 -24.81
C ARG A 518 -16.32 -0.77 -25.24
N ILE A 519 -15.93 0.06 -24.27
CA ILE A 519 -15.33 1.38 -24.51
C ILE A 519 -14.00 1.24 -25.26
N LEU A 520 -13.11 0.37 -24.81
CA LEU A 520 -11.79 0.16 -25.44
C LEU A 520 -11.92 -0.42 -26.85
N LYS A 521 -12.84 -1.36 -27.08
CA LYS A 521 -13.14 -1.87 -28.42
C LYS A 521 -13.61 -0.76 -29.36
N ALA A 522 -14.53 0.09 -28.94
CA ALA A 522 -14.99 1.24 -29.72
C ALA A 522 -13.84 2.25 -29.99
N ALA A 523 -12.94 2.45 -29.04
CA ALA A 523 -11.74 3.28 -29.21
C ALA A 523 -10.77 2.68 -30.24
N LYS A 524 -10.48 1.37 -30.18
CA LYS A 524 -9.67 0.65 -31.18
C LYS A 524 -10.29 0.70 -32.58
N GLU A 525 -11.61 0.60 -32.68
CA GLU A 525 -12.35 0.75 -33.94
C GLU A 525 -12.27 2.20 -34.47
N ARG A 526 -12.39 3.22 -33.60
CA ARG A 526 -12.19 4.62 -33.99
C ARG A 526 -10.78 4.88 -34.51
N ILE A 527 -9.74 4.39 -33.83
CA ILE A 527 -8.33 4.50 -34.26
C ILE A 527 -8.11 3.87 -35.64
N LYS A 528 -8.76 2.74 -35.94
CA LYS A 528 -8.70 2.10 -37.27
C LYS A 528 -9.41 2.92 -38.36
N SER A 529 -10.42 3.72 -37.99
CA SER A 529 -11.17 4.58 -38.91
C SER A 529 -10.57 5.98 -39.12
N ASP A 530 -9.76 6.47 -38.17
CA ASP A 530 -9.28 7.85 -38.12
C ASP A 530 -7.75 7.91 -37.94
N GLY A 531 -7.06 8.13 -39.06
CA GLY A 531 -5.60 8.16 -39.09
C GLY A 531 -4.98 9.31 -38.29
N ASN A 532 -5.71 10.40 -38.03
CA ASN A 532 -5.16 11.67 -37.55
C ASN A 532 -4.92 11.72 -36.02
N ILE A 533 -5.40 10.74 -35.26
CA ILE A 533 -5.19 10.66 -33.81
C ILE A 533 -3.68 10.58 -33.48
N HIS A 534 -3.23 11.32 -32.47
CA HIS A 534 -1.80 11.44 -32.14
C HIS A 534 -1.16 10.10 -31.72
N VAL A 535 0.15 9.94 -31.96
CA VAL A 535 0.86 8.66 -31.75
C VAL A 535 0.86 8.25 -30.27
N SER A 536 1.08 9.19 -29.34
CA SER A 536 0.99 8.88 -27.90
C SER A 536 -0.41 8.49 -27.48
N HIS A 537 -1.47 9.09 -28.05
CA HIS A 537 -2.86 8.75 -27.72
C HIS A 537 -3.22 7.34 -28.17
N LYS A 538 -2.73 6.91 -29.34
CA LYS A 538 -2.83 5.53 -29.83
C LYS A 538 -2.14 4.55 -28.87
N GLU A 539 -0.96 4.91 -28.37
CA GLU A 539 -0.20 4.06 -27.44
C GLU A 539 -0.80 4.04 -26.01
N TYR A 540 -1.37 5.14 -25.50
CA TYR A 540 -2.12 5.12 -24.23
C TYR A 540 -3.37 4.22 -24.32
N ILE A 541 -4.15 4.34 -25.40
CA ILE A 541 -5.35 3.51 -25.61
C ILE A 541 -4.96 2.02 -25.74
N LYS A 542 -3.82 1.72 -26.37
CA LYS A 542 -3.24 0.38 -26.36
C LYS A 542 -2.81 -0.07 -24.96
N GLN A 543 -2.16 0.79 -24.15
CA GLN A 543 -1.78 0.44 -22.77
C GLN A 543 -2.99 0.17 -21.87
N PHE A 544 -4.09 0.93 -21.98
CA PHE A 544 -5.35 0.63 -21.29
C PHE A 544 -5.90 -0.75 -21.67
N ASP A 545 -5.84 -1.09 -22.95
CA ASP A 545 -6.35 -2.34 -23.52
C ASP A 545 -5.49 -3.55 -23.13
N ASP A 546 -4.17 -3.44 -23.29
CA ASP A 546 -3.19 -4.42 -22.82
C ASP A 546 -3.34 -4.67 -21.30
N LEU A 547 -3.54 -3.62 -20.50
CA LEU A 547 -3.73 -3.69 -19.04
C LEU A 547 -5.02 -4.42 -18.67
N ILE A 548 -6.17 -4.02 -19.23
CA ILE A 548 -7.48 -4.59 -18.88
C ILE A 548 -7.61 -6.04 -19.39
N GLU A 549 -7.14 -6.36 -20.59
CA GLU A 549 -7.13 -7.75 -21.07
C GLU A 549 -6.14 -8.64 -20.28
N THR A 550 -4.97 -8.12 -19.90
CA THR A 550 -3.96 -8.90 -19.15
C THR A 550 -4.37 -9.10 -17.69
N GLY A 551 -4.91 -8.07 -17.02
CA GLY A 551 -5.42 -8.17 -15.64
C GLY A 551 -6.56 -9.19 -15.52
N LEU A 552 -7.51 -9.18 -16.47
CA LEU A 552 -8.58 -10.17 -16.51
C LEU A 552 -8.03 -11.59 -16.78
N LYS A 553 -7.16 -11.78 -17.78
CA LYS A 553 -6.51 -13.09 -18.05
C LYS A 553 -5.82 -13.61 -16.79
N ASN A 554 -4.92 -12.82 -16.23
CA ASN A 554 -4.08 -13.20 -15.10
C ASN A 554 -4.91 -13.51 -13.86
N THR A 555 -5.96 -12.73 -13.56
CA THR A 555 -6.79 -12.98 -12.37
C THR A 555 -7.64 -14.24 -12.54
N VAL A 556 -8.23 -14.46 -13.72
CA VAL A 556 -9.03 -15.67 -14.00
C VAL A 556 -8.16 -16.94 -13.94
N GLU A 557 -6.94 -16.89 -14.46
CA GLU A 557 -5.97 -17.99 -14.37
C GLU A 557 -5.40 -18.17 -12.96
N THR A 558 -5.09 -17.09 -12.24
CA THR A 558 -4.62 -17.18 -10.84
C THR A 558 -5.70 -17.78 -9.93
N HIS A 559 -6.97 -17.41 -10.15
CA HIS A 559 -8.10 -17.99 -9.43
C HIS A 559 -8.28 -19.48 -9.75
N PHE A 560 -8.17 -19.88 -11.02
CA PHE A 560 -8.14 -21.28 -11.41
C PHE A 560 -7.03 -22.04 -10.68
N HIS A 561 -5.77 -21.61 -10.78
CA HIS A 561 -4.66 -22.29 -10.09
C HIS A 561 -4.90 -22.35 -8.57
N SER A 562 -5.40 -21.28 -7.94
CA SER A 562 -5.72 -21.27 -6.51
C SER A 562 -6.85 -22.24 -6.13
N ILE A 563 -7.88 -22.43 -6.97
CA ILE A 563 -8.90 -23.48 -6.78
C ILE A 563 -8.28 -24.87 -6.85
N ILE A 564 -7.42 -25.11 -7.86
CA ILE A 564 -6.77 -26.41 -8.07
C ILE A 564 -5.84 -26.74 -6.88
N GLU A 565 -4.96 -25.83 -6.50
CA GLU A 565 -4.05 -25.98 -5.35
C GLU A 565 -4.81 -26.21 -4.03
N GLN A 566 -5.85 -25.42 -3.75
CA GLN A 566 -6.66 -25.61 -2.55
C GLN A 566 -7.40 -26.97 -2.57
N THR A 567 -7.89 -27.41 -3.73
CA THR A 567 -8.57 -28.70 -3.87
C THR A 567 -7.62 -29.87 -3.67
N ASP A 568 -6.45 -29.81 -4.31
CA ASP A 568 -5.45 -30.88 -4.24
C ASP A 568 -4.79 -30.93 -2.86
N TYR A 569 -4.63 -29.79 -2.16
CA TYR A 569 -4.24 -29.73 -0.74
C TYR A 569 -5.33 -30.32 0.18
N LEU A 570 -6.60 -29.92 -0.01
CA LEU A 570 -7.72 -30.43 0.80
C LEU A 570 -7.92 -31.95 0.59
N TYR A 571 -7.67 -32.45 -0.62
CA TYR A 571 -7.59 -33.88 -0.91
C TYR A 571 -6.50 -34.57 -0.09
N VAL A 572 -5.28 -34.05 -0.10
CA VAL A 572 -4.15 -34.61 0.66
C VAL A 572 -4.47 -34.62 2.17
N GLN A 573 -4.99 -33.51 2.70
CA GLN A 573 -5.45 -33.39 4.09
C GLN A 573 -6.48 -34.47 4.46
N ILE A 574 -7.57 -34.60 3.69
CA ILE A 574 -8.60 -35.61 3.94
C ILE A 574 -8.05 -37.03 3.75
N SER A 575 -7.11 -37.25 2.84
CA SER A 575 -6.47 -38.56 2.67
C SER A 575 -5.66 -38.97 3.92
N TYR A 576 -5.02 -38.03 4.62
CA TYR A 576 -4.40 -38.29 5.92
C TYR A 576 -5.44 -38.56 7.02
N LEU A 577 -6.53 -37.79 7.11
CA LEU A 577 -7.63 -38.03 8.08
C LEU A 577 -8.38 -39.37 7.86
N LEU A 578 -8.29 -39.92 6.65
CA LEU A 578 -8.84 -41.22 6.25
C LEU A 578 -7.76 -42.31 6.11
N THR A 579 -6.51 -42.04 6.51
CA THR A 579 -5.43 -43.03 6.47
C THR A 579 -5.64 -44.08 7.56
N PRO A 580 -5.73 -45.38 7.22
CA PRO A 580 -5.97 -46.44 8.21
C PRO A 580 -4.72 -46.71 9.06
N PRO A 581 -4.88 -47.22 10.31
CA PRO A 581 -3.79 -47.31 11.29
C PRO A 581 -2.53 -48.02 10.79
N GLU A 582 -2.66 -49.03 9.94
CA GLU A 582 -1.55 -49.82 9.42
C GLU A 582 -0.64 -49.04 8.45
N SER A 583 -1.11 -47.89 7.94
CA SER A 583 -0.39 -47.10 6.93
C SER A 583 0.54 -46.03 7.53
N TYR A 584 0.40 -45.67 8.82
CA TYR A 584 1.27 -44.68 9.47
C TYR A 584 2.73 -45.13 9.54
N TYR A 585 3.00 -46.44 9.61
CA TYR A 585 4.36 -46.98 9.51
C TYR A 585 5.07 -46.55 8.21
N LYS A 586 4.34 -46.44 7.09
CA LYS A 586 4.92 -45.98 5.82
C LYS A 586 5.35 -44.51 5.91
N ILE A 587 4.58 -43.66 6.58
CA ILE A 587 4.90 -42.23 6.77
C ILE A 587 6.23 -42.08 7.55
N LEU A 588 6.48 -42.92 8.55
CA LEU A 588 7.79 -42.97 9.23
C LEU A 588 8.93 -43.39 8.27
N GLN A 589 8.73 -44.38 7.41
CA GLN A 589 9.75 -44.83 6.44
C GLN A 589 10.01 -43.79 5.34
N ASP A 590 8.97 -43.11 4.87
CA ASP A 590 9.06 -42.00 3.90
C ASP A 590 9.79 -40.80 4.52
N PHE A 591 9.63 -40.51 5.82
CA PHE A 591 10.43 -39.52 6.57
C PHE A 591 11.91 -39.89 6.64
N ILE A 592 12.23 -41.12 7.11
CA ILE A 592 13.61 -41.61 7.29
C ILE A 592 14.37 -41.48 5.96
N SER A 593 13.82 -42.06 4.89
CA SER A 593 14.43 -42.07 3.56
C SER A 593 14.54 -40.68 2.93
N SER A 594 13.57 -39.79 3.16
CA SER A 594 13.55 -38.48 2.52
C SER A 594 14.40 -37.42 3.22
N HIS A 595 14.52 -37.47 4.56
CA HIS A 595 15.10 -36.37 5.36
C HIS A 595 16.30 -36.76 6.24
N LEU A 596 16.47 -38.04 6.58
CA LEU A 596 17.55 -38.53 7.46
C LEU A 596 18.62 -39.31 6.67
N SER A 597 18.24 -40.28 5.84
CA SER A 597 19.16 -41.15 5.09
C SER A 597 20.04 -40.44 4.03
N LYS A 598 19.84 -39.13 3.83
CA LYS A 598 20.62 -38.28 2.90
C LYS A 598 21.73 -37.47 3.60
N ASP A 599 21.85 -37.56 4.93
CA ASP A 599 22.88 -36.87 5.72
C ASP A 599 23.67 -37.90 6.53
N GLU A 600 24.95 -38.09 6.19
CA GLU A 600 25.80 -39.10 6.83
C GLU A 600 25.89 -38.92 8.36
N ARG A 601 25.76 -37.67 8.84
CA ARG A 601 25.75 -37.34 10.29
C ARG A 601 24.51 -37.85 11.01
N LEU A 602 23.45 -38.17 10.27
CA LEU A 602 22.17 -38.67 10.77
C LEU A 602 21.99 -40.18 10.54
N ALA A 603 22.93 -40.85 9.89
CA ALA A 603 22.82 -42.26 9.49
C ALA A 603 22.56 -43.21 10.68
N ALA A 604 23.16 -42.95 11.85
CA ALA A 604 22.90 -43.74 13.06
C ALA A 604 21.46 -43.59 13.57
N VAL A 605 20.90 -42.38 13.53
CA VAL A 605 19.50 -42.12 13.93
C VAL A 605 18.53 -42.73 12.91
N ALA A 606 18.85 -42.63 11.62
CA ALA A 606 18.09 -43.27 10.54
C ALA A 606 18.03 -44.79 10.70
N ALA A 607 19.14 -45.43 11.08
CA ALA A 607 19.20 -46.87 11.36
C ALA A 607 18.32 -47.25 12.57
N SER A 608 18.46 -46.57 13.71
CA SER A 608 17.65 -46.85 14.91
C SER A 608 16.14 -46.60 14.71
N LEU A 609 15.75 -45.67 13.83
CA LEU A 609 14.35 -45.48 13.44
C LEU A 609 13.87 -46.55 12.44
N GLY A 610 14.77 -47.11 11.63
CA GLY A 610 14.48 -48.23 10.72
C GLY A 610 14.23 -49.57 11.42
N GLU A 611 14.74 -49.76 12.65
CA GLU A 611 14.51 -50.95 13.49
C GLU A 611 13.14 -50.95 14.22
N VAL A 612 12.35 -49.89 14.06
CA VAL A 612 11.03 -49.75 14.69
C VAL A 612 10.01 -50.70 14.03
N SER A 613 9.41 -51.59 14.81
CA SER A 613 8.35 -52.49 14.31
C SER A 613 7.05 -51.75 13.99
N ALA A 614 6.38 -52.14 12.89
CA ALA A 614 5.20 -51.47 12.35
C ALA A 614 3.99 -51.45 13.29
N ASP A 615 3.83 -52.45 14.16
CA ASP A 615 2.74 -52.53 15.14
C ASP A 615 2.81 -51.45 16.23
N ARG A 616 3.94 -50.75 16.35
CA ARG A 616 4.15 -49.59 17.22
C ARG A 616 3.77 -48.25 16.58
N VAL A 617 3.39 -48.23 15.30
CA VAL A 617 3.14 -46.99 14.55
C VAL A 617 1.72 -47.00 13.98
N ARG A 618 0.75 -46.61 14.82
CA ARG A 618 -0.70 -46.60 14.55
C ARG A 618 -1.27 -45.20 14.48
N SER A 619 -0.56 -44.19 15.00
CA SER A 619 -0.91 -42.78 14.95
C SER A 619 0.31 -41.89 14.70
N ILE A 620 0.07 -40.62 14.36
CA ILE A 620 1.11 -39.60 14.21
C ILE A 620 1.77 -39.26 15.56
N SER A 621 1.05 -39.37 16.68
CA SER A 621 1.62 -39.20 18.02
C SER A 621 2.71 -40.25 18.26
N ASP A 622 2.45 -41.50 17.84
CA ASP A 622 3.41 -42.59 17.94
C ASP A 622 4.68 -42.26 17.15
N ILE A 623 4.55 -41.73 15.92
CA ILE A 623 5.69 -41.30 15.10
C ILE A 623 6.49 -40.20 15.83
N GLN A 624 5.81 -39.18 16.40
CA GLN A 624 6.46 -38.09 17.12
C GLN A 624 7.16 -38.57 18.40
N GLU A 625 6.54 -39.45 19.17
CA GLU A 625 7.10 -40.07 20.38
C GLU A 625 8.29 -40.99 20.06
N ILE A 626 8.21 -41.75 18.96
CA ILE A 626 9.29 -42.62 18.49
C ILE A 626 10.49 -41.80 18.02
N ILE A 627 10.28 -40.75 17.21
CA ILE A 627 11.37 -39.84 16.80
C ILE A 627 11.99 -39.16 18.02
N THR A 628 11.17 -38.59 18.92
CA THR A 628 11.65 -37.87 20.11
C THR A 628 12.39 -38.79 21.07
N GLY A 629 11.85 -40.00 21.31
CA GLY A 629 12.47 -41.01 22.17
C GLY A 629 13.78 -41.55 21.60
N THR A 630 13.85 -41.80 20.28
CA THR A 630 15.10 -42.21 19.63
C THR A 630 16.14 -41.09 19.69
N VAL A 631 15.79 -39.85 19.33
CA VAL A 631 16.70 -38.68 19.44
C VAL A 631 17.18 -38.45 20.89
N GLY A 632 16.31 -38.67 21.88
CA GLY A 632 16.65 -38.61 23.29
C GLY A 632 17.64 -39.71 23.72
N SER A 633 17.49 -40.94 23.19
CA SER A 633 18.33 -42.09 23.56
C SER A 633 19.80 -41.94 23.15
N PHE A 634 20.13 -41.13 22.14
CA PHE A 634 21.51 -40.82 21.77
C PHE A 634 22.24 -39.94 22.80
N GLY A 635 21.54 -39.27 23.73
CA GLY A 635 22.16 -38.52 24.82
C GLY A 635 23.13 -37.43 24.31
N GLU A 636 24.32 -37.33 24.91
CA GLU A 636 25.35 -36.36 24.48
C GLU A 636 26.05 -36.73 23.16
N ASN A 637 25.87 -37.96 22.64
CA ASN A 637 26.52 -38.42 21.40
C ASN A 637 25.98 -37.73 20.13
N LEU A 638 24.93 -36.93 20.25
CA LEU A 638 24.33 -36.14 19.17
C LEU A 638 24.26 -34.67 19.58
N SER A 639 24.81 -33.78 18.75
CA SER A 639 24.90 -32.35 19.07
C SER A 639 23.51 -31.69 19.19
N VAL A 640 23.44 -30.57 19.92
CA VAL A 640 22.19 -29.78 20.07
C VAL A 640 21.66 -29.36 18.70
N GLU A 641 22.54 -28.83 17.84
CA GLU A 641 22.23 -28.45 16.46
C GLU A 641 21.62 -29.61 15.64
N LEU A 642 22.18 -30.83 15.72
CA LEU A 642 21.64 -31.99 14.99
C LEU A 642 20.29 -32.45 15.56
N LYS A 643 20.09 -32.39 16.88
CA LYS A 643 18.79 -32.66 17.51
C LYS A 643 17.72 -31.66 17.05
N GLU A 644 18.08 -30.38 16.96
CA GLU A 644 17.21 -29.32 16.46
C GLU A 644 16.90 -29.51 14.97
N ILE A 645 17.88 -29.86 14.14
CA ILE A 645 17.68 -30.17 12.71
C ILE A 645 16.73 -31.36 12.52
N ILE A 646 16.90 -32.46 13.27
CA ILE A 646 15.99 -33.61 13.19
C ILE A 646 14.58 -33.21 13.64
N SER A 647 14.48 -32.49 14.76
CA SER A 647 13.19 -32.05 15.30
C SER A 647 12.47 -31.08 14.37
N SER A 648 13.21 -30.19 13.70
CA SER A 648 12.67 -29.25 12.70
C SER A 648 12.13 -30.02 11.50
N LYS A 649 12.96 -30.88 10.88
CA LYS A 649 12.57 -31.73 9.73
C LYS A 649 11.39 -32.65 10.06
N ALA A 650 11.36 -33.24 11.26
CA ALA A 650 10.29 -34.13 11.70
C ALA A 650 8.96 -33.40 11.87
N ASN A 651 8.97 -32.20 12.46
CA ASN A 651 7.77 -31.37 12.55
C ASN A 651 7.34 -30.90 11.15
N GLU A 652 8.24 -30.34 10.33
CA GLU A 652 7.96 -29.91 8.95
C GLU A 652 7.29 -31.01 8.11
N PHE A 653 7.82 -32.23 8.14
CA PHE A 653 7.30 -33.37 7.38
C PHE A 653 5.95 -33.89 7.92
N LEU A 654 5.76 -33.93 9.23
CA LEU A 654 4.53 -34.45 9.85
C LEU A 654 3.42 -33.40 9.98
N GLN A 655 3.73 -32.11 9.90
CA GLN A 655 2.79 -31.00 10.10
C GLN A 655 1.51 -31.12 9.24
N PRO A 656 1.55 -31.47 7.94
CA PRO A 656 0.34 -31.68 7.16
C PRO A 656 -0.54 -32.81 7.70
N CYS A 657 0.05 -33.88 8.24
CA CYS A 657 -0.68 -35.00 8.83
C CYS A 657 -1.29 -34.62 10.19
N ILE A 658 -0.58 -33.77 10.97
CA ILE A 658 -1.03 -33.26 12.26
C ILE A 658 -2.24 -32.34 12.08
N GLU A 659 -2.18 -31.42 11.10
CA GLU A 659 -3.29 -30.53 10.75
C GLU A 659 -4.53 -31.30 10.28
N ALA A 660 -4.33 -32.41 9.56
CA ALA A 660 -5.40 -33.30 9.12
C ALA A 660 -6.25 -33.86 10.26
N HIS A 661 -5.67 -33.97 11.46
CA HIS A 661 -6.30 -34.49 12.67
C HIS A 661 -6.68 -33.39 13.69
N GLN A 662 -6.48 -32.11 13.34
CA GLN A 662 -6.88 -30.94 14.14
C GLN A 662 -8.04 -30.15 13.52
N THR A 663 -8.34 -30.38 12.25
CA THR A 663 -9.44 -29.74 11.51
C THR A 663 -10.70 -30.59 11.66
N SER A 664 -11.85 -29.97 11.94
CA SER A 664 -13.09 -30.73 12.17
C SER A 664 -13.66 -31.32 10.88
N VAL A 665 -14.46 -32.38 10.99
CA VAL A 665 -15.15 -32.97 9.83
C VAL A 665 -16.14 -31.97 9.22
N GLU A 666 -16.73 -31.09 10.03
CA GLU A 666 -17.55 -29.98 9.59
C GLU A 666 -16.75 -28.95 8.76
N ASP A 667 -15.57 -28.54 9.23
CA ASP A 667 -14.68 -27.63 8.49
C ASP A 667 -14.28 -28.22 7.14
N TYR A 668 -13.98 -29.52 7.08
CA TYR A 668 -13.72 -30.21 5.82
C TYR A 668 -14.93 -30.14 4.88
N LEU A 669 -16.12 -30.50 5.35
CA LEU A 669 -17.34 -30.47 4.54
C LEU A 669 -17.69 -29.06 4.04
N LYS A 670 -17.53 -28.02 4.88
CA LYS A 670 -17.66 -26.60 4.51
C LYS A 670 -16.66 -26.19 3.41
N ASN A 671 -15.39 -26.56 3.56
CA ASN A 671 -14.36 -26.21 2.56
C ASN A 671 -14.54 -27.00 1.24
N ILE A 672 -15.01 -28.24 1.30
CA ILE A 672 -15.39 -29.03 0.12
C ILE A 672 -16.52 -28.33 -0.65
N GLU A 673 -17.59 -27.90 0.02
CA GLU A 673 -18.70 -27.18 -0.63
C GLU A 673 -18.24 -25.82 -1.20
N ARG A 674 -17.39 -25.07 -0.47
CA ARG A 674 -16.80 -23.80 -0.94
C ARG A 674 -16.04 -24.00 -2.26
N LEU A 675 -15.09 -24.94 -2.31
CA LEU A 675 -14.27 -25.17 -3.50
C LEU A 675 -15.08 -25.74 -4.66
N TYR A 676 -16.10 -26.55 -4.39
CA TYR A 676 -17.03 -27.03 -5.40
C TYR A 676 -17.82 -25.87 -6.03
N ASN A 677 -18.36 -24.96 -5.20
CA ASN A 677 -19.11 -23.80 -5.68
C ASN A 677 -18.25 -22.82 -6.47
N LEU A 678 -17.02 -22.52 -6.02
CA LEU A 678 -16.06 -21.70 -6.79
C LEU A 678 -15.71 -22.35 -8.14
N SER A 679 -15.44 -23.66 -8.15
CA SER A 679 -15.19 -24.41 -9.39
C SER A 679 -16.37 -24.39 -10.35
N ALA A 680 -17.60 -24.51 -9.82
CA ALA A 680 -18.83 -24.51 -10.60
C ALA A 680 -19.11 -23.14 -11.24
N THR A 681 -18.95 -22.06 -10.47
CA THR A 681 -19.07 -20.68 -10.96
C THR A 681 -18.04 -20.40 -12.05
N LEU A 682 -16.76 -20.74 -11.83
CA LEU A 682 -15.73 -20.54 -12.85
C LEU A 682 -15.97 -21.40 -14.11
N SER A 683 -16.37 -22.68 -13.96
CA SER A 683 -16.70 -23.57 -15.10
C SER A 683 -17.94 -23.10 -15.88
N LYS A 684 -18.87 -22.38 -15.23
CA LYS A 684 -20.04 -21.73 -15.85
C LYS A 684 -19.64 -20.45 -16.60
N ASP A 685 -18.77 -19.63 -16.03
CA ASP A 685 -18.51 -18.26 -16.49
C ASP A 685 -17.35 -18.12 -17.48
N LEU A 686 -16.42 -19.08 -17.49
CA LEU A 686 -15.28 -19.13 -18.41
C LEU A 686 -15.59 -18.86 -19.90
N PRO A 687 -16.75 -19.28 -20.48
CA PRO A 687 -17.11 -18.91 -21.85
C PRO A 687 -17.41 -17.42 -22.05
N ALA A 688 -18.02 -16.74 -21.05
CA ALA A 688 -18.30 -15.31 -21.13
C ALA A 688 -17.03 -14.49 -20.94
N LEU A 689 -16.21 -14.84 -19.93
CA LEU A 689 -14.92 -14.20 -19.67
C LEU A 689 -13.97 -14.29 -20.88
N ARG A 690 -14.01 -15.40 -21.63
CA ARG A 690 -13.27 -15.58 -22.89
C ARG A 690 -13.78 -14.73 -24.06
N ASN A 691 -15.02 -14.24 -24.02
CA ASN A 691 -15.59 -13.39 -25.08
C ASN A 691 -15.32 -11.89 -24.85
N LEU A 692 -14.90 -11.49 -23.63
CA LEU A 692 -14.49 -10.11 -23.33
C LEU A 692 -13.10 -9.77 -23.89
N LEU A 693 -12.18 -10.74 -23.88
CA LEU A 693 -10.84 -10.60 -24.44
C LEU A 693 -10.87 -10.61 -25.97
N SER A 694 -10.13 -9.71 -26.61
CA SER A 694 -10.07 -9.59 -28.07
C SER A 694 -8.73 -10.06 -28.67
N GLU A 695 -7.62 -9.97 -27.91
CA GLU A 695 -6.31 -10.47 -28.35
C GLU A 695 -5.68 -11.47 -27.38
N LYS A 696 -5.84 -11.27 -26.06
CA LYS A 696 -5.38 -12.24 -25.05
C LYS A 696 -6.30 -13.47 -25.01
N LYS A 697 -5.80 -14.59 -24.49
CA LYS A 697 -6.57 -15.84 -24.32
C LYS A 697 -6.38 -16.39 -22.92
N ILE A 698 -7.46 -16.84 -22.29
CA ILE A 698 -7.43 -17.52 -20.99
C ILE A 698 -7.06 -18.99 -21.21
N GLU A 699 -5.96 -19.45 -20.62
CA GLU A 699 -5.37 -20.79 -20.79
C GLU A 699 -5.84 -21.76 -19.69
N ILE A 700 -7.15 -22.03 -19.67
CA ILE A 700 -7.81 -22.96 -18.73
C ILE A 700 -8.53 -24.09 -19.48
N GLU A 701 -8.26 -25.34 -19.15
CA GLU A 701 -9.09 -26.47 -19.60
C GLU A 701 -10.28 -26.67 -18.67
N ARG A 702 -11.50 -26.69 -19.23
CA ARG A 702 -12.73 -26.86 -18.43
C ARG A 702 -12.77 -28.23 -17.73
N MET A 703 -12.18 -29.25 -18.36
CA MET A 703 -12.11 -30.60 -17.82
C MET A 703 -11.32 -30.67 -16.50
N ASP A 704 -10.37 -29.77 -16.25
CA ASP A 704 -9.67 -29.71 -14.97
C ASP A 704 -10.61 -29.33 -13.81
N LEU A 705 -11.45 -28.31 -14.00
CA LEU A 705 -12.45 -27.90 -13.01
C LEU A 705 -13.51 -28.99 -12.80
N ASP A 706 -14.01 -29.56 -13.89
CA ASP A 706 -15.03 -30.61 -13.84
C ASP A 706 -14.48 -31.89 -13.17
N TYR A 707 -13.17 -32.17 -13.31
CA TYR A 707 -12.46 -33.21 -12.57
C TYR A 707 -12.36 -32.87 -11.07
N ARG A 708 -11.95 -31.65 -10.68
CA ARG A 708 -11.81 -31.27 -9.25
C ARG A 708 -13.16 -31.23 -8.54
N MET A 709 -14.23 -30.75 -9.19
CA MET A 709 -15.59 -30.86 -8.66
C MET A 709 -15.99 -32.32 -8.37
N SER A 710 -15.71 -33.22 -9.31
CA SER A 710 -15.96 -34.66 -9.14
C SER A 710 -15.12 -35.26 -8.00
N TYR A 711 -13.89 -34.78 -7.82
CA TYR A 711 -12.95 -35.22 -6.78
C TYR A 711 -13.36 -34.75 -5.39
N LEU A 712 -13.82 -33.50 -5.27
CA LEU A 712 -14.38 -32.91 -4.04
C LEU A 712 -15.63 -33.67 -3.57
N VAL A 713 -16.57 -33.96 -4.48
CA VAL A 713 -17.76 -34.77 -4.16
C VAL A 713 -17.36 -36.18 -3.72
N LYS A 714 -16.34 -36.79 -4.36
CA LYS A 714 -15.80 -38.10 -3.99
C LYS A 714 -15.23 -38.14 -2.58
N ILE A 715 -14.36 -37.20 -2.21
CA ILE A 715 -13.77 -37.19 -0.86
C ILE A 715 -14.79 -36.80 0.21
N GLY A 716 -15.74 -35.91 -0.09
CA GLY A 716 -16.85 -35.62 0.83
C GLY A 716 -17.74 -36.85 1.08
N GLY A 717 -18.07 -37.62 0.04
CA GLY A 717 -18.79 -38.88 0.16
C GLY A 717 -18.02 -39.94 0.97
N CYS A 718 -16.72 -40.08 0.73
CA CYS A 718 -15.85 -40.95 1.54
C CYS A 718 -15.81 -40.49 3.01
N LEU A 719 -15.71 -39.17 3.26
CA LEU A 719 -15.63 -38.61 4.60
C LEU A 719 -16.94 -38.82 5.40
N LEU A 720 -18.12 -38.61 4.78
CA LEU A 720 -19.40 -38.94 5.41
C LEU A 720 -19.49 -40.42 5.77
N LYS A 721 -19.05 -41.32 4.88
CA LYS A 721 -19.07 -42.77 5.11
C LYS A 721 -18.12 -43.20 6.23
N GLU A 722 -16.83 -42.89 6.14
CA GLU A 722 -15.81 -43.36 7.08
C GLU A 722 -15.90 -42.67 8.47
N LYS A 723 -16.66 -41.56 8.58
CA LYS A 723 -17.04 -40.94 9.86
C LYS A 723 -18.49 -41.24 10.27
N ALA A 724 -19.16 -42.20 9.61
CA ALA A 724 -20.47 -42.74 9.93
C ALA A 724 -21.60 -41.70 10.12
N PHE A 725 -21.68 -40.70 9.23
CA PHE A 725 -22.77 -39.71 9.23
C PHE A 725 -24.13 -40.35 8.93
N ASP A 726 -25.17 -39.88 9.63
CA ASP A 726 -26.55 -40.22 9.32
C ASP A 726 -27.00 -39.55 8.01
N LEU A 727 -27.18 -40.35 6.96
CA LEU A 727 -27.60 -39.88 5.63
C LEU A 727 -29.11 -39.54 5.55
N ARG A 728 -29.87 -39.69 6.65
CA ARG A 728 -31.24 -39.17 6.79
C ARG A 728 -31.26 -37.69 7.14
N THR A 729 -30.25 -37.20 7.87
CA THR A 729 -30.23 -35.86 8.46
C THR A 729 -29.22 -34.94 7.76
N LYS A 730 -29.70 -33.95 7.01
CA LYS A 730 -28.85 -32.93 6.39
C LYS A 730 -28.18 -32.08 7.48
N PRO A 731 -26.83 -32.00 7.56
CA PRO A 731 -26.14 -31.07 8.46
C PRO A 731 -26.55 -29.63 8.17
N GLU A 732 -26.78 -28.79 9.19
CA GLU A 732 -27.31 -27.43 8.97
C GLU A 732 -26.41 -26.59 8.04
N TYR A 733 -25.09 -26.71 8.22
CA TYR A 733 -24.03 -25.98 7.51
C TYR A 733 -23.77 -26.39 6.04
N LEU A 734 -24.50 -27.36 5.48
CA LEU A 734 -24.41 -27.72 4.05
C LEU A 734 -25.67 -27.35 3.26
N SER A 735 -25.55 -27.01 1.97
CA SER A 735 -26.74 -26.88 1.13
C SER A 735 -27.39 -28.25 0.88
N GLY A 736 -28.72 -28.29 0.76
CA GLY A 736 -29.45 -29.54 0.49
C GLY A 736 -29.07 -30.15 -0.86
N SER A 737 -28.80 -29.29 -1.86
CA SER A 737 -28.29 -29.66 -3.17
C SER A 737 -26.92 -30.34 -3.11
N PHE A 738 -26.00 -29.84 -2.28
CA PHE A 738 -24.65 -30.39 -2.20
C PHE A 738 -24.58 -31.64 -1.32
N PHE A 739 -25.30 -31.65 -0.19
CA PHE A 739 -25.42 -32.84 0.66
C PHE A 739 -25.93 -34.06 -0.12
N GLU A 740 -26.92 -33.88 -1.00
CA GLU A 740 -27.42 -34.97 -1.87
C GLU A 740 -26.37 -35.51 -2.87
N LEU A 741 -25.40 -34.70 -3.31
CA LEU A 741 -24.26 -35.19 -4.10
C LEU A 741 -23.32 -36.04 -3.24
N LEU A 742 -22.92 -35.53 -2.07
CA LEU A 742 -22.04 -36.26 -1.15
C LEU A 742 -22.67 -37.58 -0.68
N LYS A 743 -23.96 -37.57 -0.35
CA LYS A 743 -24.74 -38.73 0.09
C LYS A 743 -24.77 -39.85 -0.96
N ARG A 744 -25.01 -39.52 -2.23
CA ARG A 744 -24.98 -40.51 -3.33
C ARG A 744 -23.62 -41.15 -3.50
N GLU A 745 -22.57 -40.33 -3.39
CA GLU A 745 -21.19 -40.78 -3.52
C GLU A 745 -20.73 -41.59 -2.29
N ALA A 746 -21.23 -41.27 -1.08
CA ALA A 746 -21.06 -42.06 0.13
C ALA A 746 -21.71 -43.45 0.02
N ILE A 747 -22.96 -43.52 -0.45
CA ILE A 747 -23.69 -44.78 -0.68
C ILE A 747 -22.95 -45.65 -1.72
N LYS A 748 -22.51 -45.04 -2.82
CA LYS A 748 -21.67 -45.68 -3.86
C LYS A 748 -20.33 -46.19 -3.30
N HIS A 749 -19.76 -45.52 -2.30
CA HIS A 749 -18.55 -45.96 -1.58
C HIS A 749 -18.82 -46.93 -0.41
N GLY A 750 -20.08 -47.34 -0.20
CA GLY A 750 -20.48 -48.41 0.72
C GLY A 750 -21.24 -47.96 1.98
N ALA A 751 -21.65 -46.70 2.10
CA ALA A 751 -22.57 -46.28 3.14
C ALA A 751 -23.96 -46.92 2.94
N HIS A 752 -24.71 -47.09 4.03
CA HIS A 752 -26.10 -47.56 3.94
C HIS A 752 -27.00 -46.49 3.32
N SER A 753 -27.99 -46.90 2.51
CA SER A 753 -29.01 -45.99 1.96
C SER A 753 -30.26 -46.05 2.81
N PRO A 754 -30.64 -44.94 3.50
CA PRO A 754 -31.87 -44.86 4.27
C PRO A 754 -33.12 -45.25 3.49
N GLU A 755 -33.15 -44.88 2.20
CA GLU A 755 -34.28 -45.14 1.31
C GLU A 755 -34.45 -46.65 1.05
N ILE A 756 -33.34 -47.39 0.96
CA ILE A 756 -33.36 -48.85 0.82
C ILE A 756 -33.75 -49.52 2.15
N GLU A 757 -33.28 -49.03 3.30
CA GLU A 757 -33.67 -49.51 4.63
C GLU A 757 -35.18 -49.33 4.88
N ASP A 758 -35.72 -48.16 4.54
CA ASP A 758 -37.14 -47.83 4.73
C ASP A 758 -38.03 -48.66 3.79
N LEU A 759 -37.59 -48.90 2.55
CA LEU A 759 -38.25 -49.82 1.62
C LEU A 759 -38.19 -51.27 2.10
N GLN A 760 -37.06 -51.74 2.63
CA GLN A 760 -36.93 -53.08 3.21
C GLN A 760 -37.85 -53.26 4.42
N THR A 761 -37.87 -52.29 5.34
CA THR A 761 -38.73 -52.27 6.54
C THR A 761 -40.21 -52.26 6.16
N SER A 762 -40.57 -51.45 5.16
CA SER A 762 -41.94 -51.41 4.61
C SER A 762 -42.34 -52.75 3.97
N ASN A 763 -41.43 -53.40 3.24
CA ASN A 763 -41.69 -54.68 2.57
C ASN A 763 -41.78 -55.85 3.57
N GLN A 764 -40.97 -55.86 4.63
CA GLN A 764 -41.11 -56.79 5.76
C GLN A 764 -42.46 -56.60 6.48
N SER A 765 -42.90 -55.35 6.67
CA SER A 765 -44.19 -55.02 7.26
C SER A 765 -45.36 -55.49 6.38
N LEU A 766 -45.29 -55.27 5.06
CA LEU A 766 -46.27 -55.79 4.09
C LEU A 766 -46.32 -57.32 4.11
N SER A 767 -45.17 -57.98 4.09
CA SER A 767 -45.05 -59.45 4.13
C SER A 767 -45.64 -60.05 5.41
N THR A 768 -45.50 -59.35 6.53
CA THR A 768 -46.07 -59.74 7.83
C THR A 768 -47.60 -59.58 7.83
N CYS A 769 -48.11 -58.49 7.26
CA CYS A 769 -49.55 -58.27 7.07
C CYS A 769 -50.18 -59.34 6.15
N LEU A 770 -49.48 -59.73 5.08
CA LEU A 770 -49.92 -60.78 4.15
C LEU A 770 -50.08 -62.13 4.86
N ARG A 771 -49.08 -62.55 5.65
CA ARG A 771 -49.14 -63.77 6.47
C ARG A 771 -50.30 -63.75 7.49
N GLN A 772 -50.62 -62.58 8.05
CA GLN A 772 -51.78 -62.43 8.94
C GLN A 772 -53.13 -62.56 8.21
N GLN A 773 -53.21 -62.23 6.92
CA GLN A 773 -54.39 -62.58 6.11
C GLN A 773 -54.44 -64.07 5.78
N GLU A 774 -53.32 -64.67 5.36
CA GLU A 774 -53.23 -66.11 5.06
C GLU A 774 -53.66 -66.96 6.26
N GLN A 775 -53.22 -66.60 7.48
CA GLN A 775 -53.65 -67.26 8.71
C GLN A 775 -55.16 -67.12 8.95
N LYS A 776 -55.75 -65.93 8.75
CA LYS A 776 -57.20 -65.72 8.89
C LYS A 776 -58.02 -66.53 7.87
N PHE A 777 -57.54 -66.69 6.64
CA PHE A 777 -58.16 -67.59 5.67
C PHE A 777 -58.06 -69.06 6.11
N GLY A 778 -56.93 -69.49 6.69
CA GLY A 778 -56.78 -70.81 7.29
C GLY A 778 -57.77 -71.07 8.43
N GLU A 779 -57.92 -70.12 9.34
CA GLU A 779 -58.87 -70.19 10.46
C GLU A 779 -60.34 -70.28 9.97
N GLN A 780 -60.71 -69.53 8.94
CA GLN A 780 -62.05 -69.62 8.31
C GLN A 780 -62.30 -70.98 7.64
N SER A 781 -61.27 -71.57 7.01
CA SER A 781 -61.36 -72.91 6.41
C SER A 781 -61.61 -74.01 7.47
N ILE A 782 -61.01 -73.88 8.65
CA ILE A 782 -61.22 -74.81 9.78
C ILE A 782 -62.64 -74.70 10.35
N VAL A 783 -63.24 -73.50 10.37
CA VAL A 783 -64.65 -73.31 10.78
C VAL A 783 -65.60 -74.00 9.79
N LEU A 784 -65.38 -73.85 8.48
CA LEU A 784 -66.16 -74.53 7.45
C LEU A 784 -66.14 -76.06 7.60
N ALA A 785 -64.98 -76.66 7.88
CA ALA A 785 -64.87 -78.10 8.09
C ALA A 785 -65.69 -78.62 9.29
N LYS A 786 -65.79 -77.84 10.38
CA LYS A 786 -66.59 -78.22 11.56
C LYS A 786 -68.09 -78.22 11.31
N VAL A 787 -68.60 -77.29 10.50
CA VAL A 787 -70.03 -77.22 10.14
C VAL A 787 -70.45 -78.47 9.34
N ASP A 788 -69.57 -78.96 8.46
CA ASP A 788 -69.82 -80.16 7.66
C ASP A 788 -69.82 -81.47 8.50
N GLU A 789 -69.05 -81.50 9.60
CA GLU A 789 -69.04 -82.58 10.59
C GLU A 789 -70.32 -82.59 11.45
N GLU A 790 -70.82 -81.43 11.89
CA GLU A 790 -72.05 -81.33 12.70
C GLU A 790 -73.29 -81.83 11.94
N LEU A 791 -73.40 -81.54 10.64
CA LEU A 791 -74.47 -82.03 9.77
C LEU A 791 -74.52 -83.56 9.73
N ARG A 792 -73.36 -84.21 9.51
CA ARG A 792 -73.20 -85.69 9.45
C ARG A 792 -73.47 -86.39 10.78
N ASN A 793 -73.42 -85.67 11.90
CA ASN A 793 -73.81 -86.18 13.22
C ASN A 793 -75.31 -86.02 13.48
N ARG A 794 -75.96 -85.01 12.85
CA ARG A 794 -77.41 -84.76 12.97
C ARG A 794 -78.24 -85.88 12.34
N GLU A 795 -77.81 -86.42 11.20
CA GLU A 795 -78.51 -87.49 10.47
C GLU A 795 -78.57 -88.80 11.27
N ARG A 796 -77.42 -89.27 11.80
CA ARG A 796 -77.33 -90.53 12.58
C ARG A 796 -78.26 -90.57 13.79
N HIS A 797 -78.49 -89.44 14.46
CA HIS A 797 -79.32 -89.41 15.67
C HIS A 797 -80.83 -89.59 15.38
N LEU A 798 -81.27 -89.37 14.14
CA LEU A 798 -82.67 -89.58 13.73
C LEU A 798 -82.99 -91.07 13.49
N GLU A 799 -82.03 -91.89 13.07
CA GLU A 799 -82.25 -93.34 12.89
C GLU A 799 -82.33 -94.09 14.22
N GLU A 800 -81.54 -93.68 15.22
CA GLU A 800 -81.45 -94.37 16.52
C GLU A 800 -82.76 -94.30 17.34
N GLN A 801 -83.47 -93.16 17.31
CA GLN A 801 -84.70 -92.99 18.10
C GLN A 801 -85.86 -93.89 17.63
N ASN A 802 -85.90 -94.27 16.34
CA ASN A 802 -86.92 -95.19 15.83
C ASN A 802 -86.79 -96.61 16.41
N SER A 803 -85.62 -97.02 16.90
CA SER A 803 -85.41 -98.35 17.47
C SER A 803 -85.95 -98.48 18.90
N ILE A 804 -85.85 -97.42 19.71
CA ILE A 804 -86.06 -97.49 21.17
C ILE A 804 -87.55 -97.62 21.53
N VAL A 805 -88.44 -97.08 20.69
CA VAL A 805 -89.90 -97.12 20.91
C VAL A 805 -90.45 -98.56 20.90
N THR A 806 -89.81 -99.50 20.18
CA THR A 806 -90.31 -100.87 20.00
C THR A 806 -90.06 -101.78 21.23
N SER A 807 -89.05 -101.51 22.06
CA SER A 807 -88.64 -102.43 23.14
C SER A 807 -89.40 -102.25 24.45
N LEU A 808 -89.81 -101.02 24.80
CA LEU A 808 -90.40 -100.67 26.10
C LEU A 808 -91.75 -101.34 26.40
N ILE A 809 -92.45 -101.85 25.38
CA ILE A 809 -93.77 -102.50 25.53
C ILE A 809 -93.68 -103.87 26.21
N ALA A 810 -92.51 -104.53 26.20
CA ALA A 810 -92.39 -105.94 26.61
C ALA A 810 -92.11 -106.19 28.10
N GLU A 811 -91.54 -105.24 28.85
CA GLU A 811 -90.99 -105.53 30.20
C GLU A 811 -92.04 -105.54 31.33
N GLN A 812 -93.14 -104.80 31.16
CA GLN A 812 -94.03 -104.43 32.27
C GLN A 812 -94.77 -105.62 32.93
N GLN A 813 -94.98 -106.73 32.23
CA GLN A 813 -95.87 -107.82 32.68
C GLN A 813 -95.25 -108.80 33.71
N LYS A 814 -94.01 -108.59 34.17
CA LYS A 814 -93.24 -109.63 34.88
C LYS A 814 -93.11 -109.45 36.40
N LYS A 815 -93.52 -108.31 36.98
CA LYS A 815 -93.13 -107.91 38.36
C LYS A 815 -94.11 -108.35 39.46
N ASP A 816 -95.35 -108.71 39.14
CA ASP A 816 -96.46 -108.76 40.12
C ASP A 816 -96.61 -110.05 40.97
N ARG A 817 -95.63 -110.97 40.99
CA ARG A 817 -95.80 -112.34 41.55
C ARG A 817 -94.99 -112.71 42.81
N ILE A 818 -94.22 -111.79 43.41
CA ILE A 818 -93.16 -112.15 44.39
C ILE A 818 -93.49 -111.85 45.86
N ILE A 819 -94.60 -111.14 46.16
CA ILE A 819 -94.78 -110.46 47.46
C ILE A 819 -95.35 -111.34 48.60
N GLU A 820 -95.91 -112.53 48.32
CA GLU A 820 -96.86 -113.18 49.23
C GLU A 820 -96.27 -114.09 50.35
N GLU A 821 -94.99 -114.51 50.29
CA GLU A 821 -94.48 -115.63 51.11
C GLU A 821 -93.99 -115.30 52.54
N GLN A 822 -93.72 -114.04 52.92
CA GLN A 822 -92.80 -113.76 54.05
C GLN A 822 -93.39 -113.82 55.49
N SER A 823 -94.69 -114.01 55.68
CA SER A 823 -95.38 -113.60 56.93
C SER A 823 -95.22 -114.53 58.16
N THR A 824 -94.76 -115.77 58.02
CA THR A 824 -95.05 -116.85 59.01
C THR A 824 -94.04 -117.07 60.14
N LYS A 825 -92.90 -116.38 60.18
CA LYS A 825 -91.75 -116.75 61.05
C LYS A 825 -91.74 -116.21 62.49
N LEU A 826 -92.68 -115.36 62.90
CA LEU A 826 -92.47 -114.45 64.05
C LEU A 826 -92.84 -115.01 65.45
N ASN A 827 -93.61 -116.10 65.54
CA ASN A 827 -94.34 -116.45 66.76
C ASN A 827 -93.59 -117.27 67.84
N SER A 828 -92.33 -117.70 67.63
CA SER A 828 -91.67 -118.67 68.53
C SER A 828 -90.91 -118.07 69.73
N LEU A 829 -90.69 -116.74 69.78
CA LEU A 829 -89.71 -116.11 70.68
C LEU A 829 -90.24 -115.79 72.09
N SER A 830 -91.52 -116.04 72.38
CA SER A 830 -92.20 -115.48 73.56
C SER A 830 -92.01 -116.26 74.88
N ALA A 831 -91.36 -117.43 74.87
CA ALA A 831 -91.38 -118.36 76.01
C ALA A 831 -90.32 -118.09 77.09
N ASP A 832 -89.11 -117.68 76.68
CA ASP A 832 -87.91 -117.77 77.55
C ASP A 832 -87.83 -116.67 78.64
N LEU A 833 -88.64 -115.61 78.50
CA LEU A 833 -88.57 -114.40 79.35
C LEU A 833 -88.79 -114.65 80.86
N LYS A 834 -89.56 -115.68 81.23
CA LYS A 834 -89.96 -115.92 82.63
C LYS A 834 -88.83 -116.40 83.55
N SER A 835 -87.65 -116.74 83.03
CA SER A 835 -86.52 -117.14 83.88
C SER A 835 -85.69 -115.96 84.42
N GLY A 836 -85.90 -114.74 83.93
CA GLY A 836 -85.03 -113.60 84.25
C GLY A 836 -85.35 -112.85 85.55
N GLU A 837 -86.61 -112.86 85.99
CA GLU A 837 -87.09 -111.95 87.05
C GLU A 837 -86.41 -112.18 88.40
N ALA A 838 -86.10 -113.44 88.76
CA ALA A 838 -85.48 -113.79 90.04
C ALA A 838 -84.03 -113.29 90.21
N THR A 839 -83.33 -112.98 89.11
CA THR A 839 -81.93 -112.47 89.16
C THR A 839 -81.86 -110.96 89.37
N ILE A 840 -82.98 -110.25 89.22
CA ILE A 840 -83.03 -108.77 89.28
C ILE A 840 -83.01 -108.28 90.74
N GLU A 841 -83.64 -109.01 91.66
CA GLU A 841 -83.77 -108.59 93.06
C GLU A 841 -82.41 -108.52 93.80
N GLU A 842 -81.50 -109.47 93.53
CA GLU A 842 -80.12 -109.45 94.08
C GLU A 842 -79.26 -108.29 93.51
N GLN A 843 -79.56 -107.81 92.30
CA GLN A 843 -78.87 -106.66 91.71
C GLN A 843 -79.30 -105.33 92.35
N GLY A 844 -80.55 -105.23 92.83
CA GLY A 844 -81.10 -104.03 93.47
C GLY A 844 -80.27 -103.55 94.67
N SER A 845 -80.03 -104.42 95.65
CA SER A 845 -79.25 -104.08 96.86
C SER A 845 -77.80 -103.67 96.55
N ARG A 846 -77.28 -104.04 95.38
CA ARG A 846 -75.93 -103.73 94.92
C ARG A 846 -75.86 -102.39 94.19
N LEU A 847 -76.96 -101.93 93.60
CA LEU A 847 -77.10 -100.61 92.97
C LEU A 847 -77.15 -99.47 94.00
N ASP A 848 -77.88 -99.64 95.11
CA ASP A 848 -77.99 -98.59 96.14
C ASP A 848 -76.63 -98.20 96.72
N SER A 849 -75.76 -99.18 96.98
CA SER A 849 -74.39 -98.96 97.44
C SER A 849 -73.53 -98.22 96.42
N LEU A 850 -73.72 -98.52 95.13
CA LEU A 850 -72.99 -97.88 94.02
C LEU A 850 -73.46 -96.44 93.76
N SER A 851 -74.74 -96.16 94.01
CA SER A 851 -75.33 -94.82 93.87
C SER A 851 -74.67 -93.80 94.81
N ILE A 852 -74.43 -94.18 96.06
CA ILE A 852 -73.76 -93.34 97.07
C ILE A 852 -72.29 -93.05 96.68
N GLU A 853 -71.58 -94.03 96.11
CA GLU A 853 -70.23 -93.80 95.58
C GLU A 853 -70.24 -92.87 94.34
N LEU A 854 -71.26 -92.98 93.49
CA LEU A 854 -71.43 -92.12 92.32
C LEU A 854 -71.72 -90.65 92.70
N GLU A 855 -72.59 -90.37 93.67
CA GLU A 855 -72.81 -89.00 94.16
C GLU A 855 -71.52 -88.38 94.72
N SER A 856 -70.71 -89.16 95.45
CA SER A 856 -69.40 -88.72 95.94
C SER A 856 -68.47 -88.34 94.78
N ARG A 857 -68.43 -89.16 93.72
CA ARG A 857 -67.51 -88.96 92.59
C ARG A 857 -67.97 -87.84 91.64
N ASP A 858 -69.27 -87.67 91.43
CA ASP A 858 -69.82 -86.59 90.62
C ASP A 858 -69.52 -85.20 91.22
N LYS A 859 -69.49 -85.10 92.56
CA LYS A 859 -69.04 -83.88 93.25
C LYS A 859 -67.56 -83.57 92.97
N THR A 860 -66.67 -84.55 93.08
CA THR A 860 -65.25 -84.41 92.74
C THR A 860 -65.04 -84.09 91.25
N ILE A 861 -65.83 -84.68 90.36
CA ILE A 861 -65.77 -84.41 88.91
C ILE A 861 -66.17 -82.95 88.61
N LYS A 862 -67.14 -82.38 89.32
CA LYS A 862 -67.51 -80.95 89.18
C LYS A 862 -66.40 -80.02 89.65
N GLU A 863 -65.72 -80.34 90.76
CA GLU A 863 -64.57 -79.59 91.28
C GLU A 863 -63.35 -79.69 90.34
N GLN A 864 -63.10 -80.87 89.76
CA GLN A 864 -62.08 -81.05 88.73
C GLN A 864 -62.42 -80.32 87.42
N GLY A 865 -63.69 -80.34 86.98
CA GLY A 865 -64.14 -79.64 85.78
C GLY A 865 -63.97 -78.12 85.87
N ALA A 866 -64.25 -77.52 87.03
CA ALA A 866 -63.97 -76.11 87.28
C ALA A 866 -62.46 -75.79 87.18
N THR A 867 -61.62 -76.67 87.72
CA THR A 867 -60.15 -76.54 87.69
C THR A 867 -59.60 -76.67 86.27
N VAL A 868 -60.11 -77.64 85.48
CA VAL A 868 -59.73 -77.83 84.06
C VAL A 868 -60.15 -76.62 83.21
N LYS A 869 -61.32 -76.02 83.47
CA LYS A 869 -61.77 -74.81 82.75
C LYS A 869 -60.83 -73.63 83.03
N SER A 870 -60.47 -73.38 84.29
CA SER A 870 -59.49 -72.36 84.68
C SER A 870 -58.12 -72.59 84.01
N LEU A 871 -57.63 -73.84 84.00
CA LEU A 871 -56.37 -74.19 83.35
C LEU A 871 -56.41 -74.05 81.82
N THR A 872 -57.59 -74.21 81.19
CA THR A 872 -57.78 -74.01 79.76
C THR A 872 -57.72 -72.52 79.40
N GLU A 873 -58.41 -71.68 80.18
CA GLU A 873 -58.40 -70.22 80.02
C GLU A 873 -56.99 -69.63 80.27
N ASP A 874 -56.25 -70.14 81.26
CA ASP A 874 -54.83 -69.81 81.47
C ASP A 874 -53.93 -70.28 80.31
N LEU A 875 -54.21 -71.44 79.71
CA LEU A 875 -53.45 -71.95 78.57
C LEU A 875 -53.68 -71.10 77.31
N GLU A 876 -54.92 -70.75 76.98
CA GLU A 876 -55.23 -69.87 75.84
C GLU A 876 -54.60 -68.48 76.00
N SER A 877 -54.65 -67.92 77.21
CA SER A 877 -53.98 -66.66 77.57
C SER A 877 -52.46 -66.72 77.36
N ARG A 878 -51.83 -67.84 77.78
CA ARG A 878 -50.39 -68.05 77.60
C ARG A 878 -50.02 -68.32 76.14
N ASP A 879 -50.85 -69.01 75.38
CA ASP A 879 -50.60 -69.28 73.95
C ASP A 879 -50.71 -68.01 73.09
N ALA A 880 -51.65 -67.11 73.43
CA ALA A 880 -51.72 -65.77 72.87
C ALA A 880 -50.46 -64.95 73.22
N THR A 881 -50.03 -64.98 74.48
CA THR A 881 -48.80 -64.31 74.94
C THR A 881 -47.55 -64.85 74.24
N ILE A 882 -47.45 -66.17 74.02
CA ILE A 882 -46.33 -66.82 73.32
C ILE A 882 -46.32 -66.44 71.83
N LYS A 883 -47.48 -66.35 71.17
CA LYS A 883 -47.58 -65.83 69.78
C LYS A 883 -47.13 -64.37 69.68
N GLU A 884 -47.52 -63.52 70.64
CA GLU A 884 -47.08 -62.11 70.66
C GLU A 884 -45.57 -61.97 70.97
N GLN A 885 -45.02 -62.79 71.86
CA GLN A 885 -43.58 -62.82 72.11
C GLN A 885 -42.81 -63.36 70.89
N SER A 886 -43.36 -64.34 70.16
CA SER A 886 -42.74 -64.90 68.95
C SER A 886 -42.71 -63.89 67.80
N SER A 887 -43.78 -63.11 67.59
CA SER A 887 -43.80 -62.05 66.57
C SER A 887 -42.87 -60.88 66.91
N LYS A 888 -42.75 -60.53 68.20
CA LYS A 888 -41.74 -59.58 68.70
C LYS A 888 -40.31 -60.12 68.53
N LEU A 889 -40.06 -61.40 68.80
CA LEU A 889 -38.76 -62.05 68.58
C LEU A 889 -38.36 -62.09 67.10
N ASN A 890 -39.29 -62.40 66.20
CA ASN A 890 -39.04 -62.38 64.76
C ASN A 890 -38.71 -60.95 64.27
N THR A 891 -39.49 -59.95 64.69
CA THR A 891 -39.21 -58.53 64.39
C THR A 891 -37.86 -58.07 64.96
N LEU A 892 -37.50 -58.53 66.17
CA LEU A 892 -36.19 -58.23 66.77
C LEU A 892 -35.05 -58.92 66.00
N SER A 893 -35.26 -60.15 65.51
CA SER A 893 -34.30 -60.88 64.68
C SER A 893 -34.07 -60.22 63.31
N THR A 894 -35.12 -59.76 62.64
CA THR A 894 -34.97 -58.98 61.39
C THR A 894 -34.27 -57.65 61.62
N ASN A 895 -34.57 -56.97 62.73
CA ASN A 895 -33.91 -55.71 63.11
C ASN A 895 -32.46 -55.91 63.56
N LEU A 896 -32.11 -57.07 64.11
CA LEU A 896 -30.72 -57.43 64.37
C LEU A 896 -29.97 -57.66 63.06
N LYS A 897 -30.51 -58.46 62.13
CA LYS A 897 -29.87 -58.72 60.83
C LYS A 897 -29.66 -57.46 59.98
N SER A 898 -30.63 -56.53 59.94
CA SER A 898 -30.44 -55.27 59.21
C SER A 898 -29.39 -54.37 59.87
N ARG A 899 -29.32 -54.37 61.21
CA ARG A 899 -28.31 -53.63 61.98
C ARG A 899 -26.92 -54.26 61.88
N GLU A 900 -26.83 -55.58 61.79
CA GLU A 900 -25.61 -56.35 61.56
C GLU A 900 -25.03 -56.03 60.17
N ALA A 901 -25.85 -56.07 59.12
CA ALA A 901 -25.46 -55.60 57.77
C ALA A 901 -25.06 -54.10 57.76
N THR A 902 -25.74 -53.25 58.54
CA THR A 902 -25.35 -51.82 58.67
C THR A 902 -23.99 -51.66 59.35
N ILE A 903 -23.65 -52.52 60.32
CA ILE A 903 -22.35 -52.53 60.99
C ILE A 903 -21.26 -53.06 60.04
N GLU A 904 -21.58 -54.04 59.20
CA GLU A 904 -20.68 -54.60 58.19
C GLU A 904 -20.36 -53.58 57.06
N GLU A 905 -21.37 -52.79 56.63
CA GLU A 905 -21.17 -51.64 55.75
C GLU A 905 -20.31 -50.55 56.42
N GLN A 906 -20.58 -50.23 57.69
CA GLN A 906 -19.79 -49.24 58.45
C GLN A 906 -18.34 -49.70 58.68
N GLY A 907 -18.10 -51.00 58.89
CA GLY A 907 -16.76 -51.59 58.94
C GLY A 907 -16.02 -51.44 57.62
N SER A 908 -16.64 -51.88 56.52
CA SER A 908 -16.10 -51.74 55.16
C SER A 908 -15.74 -50.28 54.81
N ARG A 909 -16.57 -49.33 55.28
CA ARG A 909 -16.38 -47.90 55.09
C ARG A 909 -15.30 -47.30 56.01
N LEU A 910 -15.07 -47.88 57.18
CA LEU A 910 -13.94 -47.56 58.06
C LEU A 910 -12.61 -48.10 57.51
N ASP A 911 -12.59 -49.28 56.91
CA ASP A 911 -11.40 -49.85 56.27
C ASP A 911 -10.96 -49.02 55.05
N LEU A 912 -11.92 -48.59 54.22
CA LEU A 912 -11.67 -47.62 53.14
C LEU A 912 -11.14 -46.28 53.67
N LEU A 913 -11.78 -45.71 54.71
CA LEU A 913 -11.34 -44.44 55.30
C LEU A 913 -9.94 -44.56 55.96
N THR A 914 -9.61 -45.72 56.52
CA THR A 914 -8.28 -46.02 57.08
C THR A 914 -7.23 -46.13 55.97
N SER A 915 -7.58 -46.73 54.83
CA SER A 915 -6.73 -46.82 53.65
C SER A 915 -6.46 -45.44 53.03
N ASP A 916 -7.49 -44.60 52.92
CA ASP A 916 -7.37 -43.20 52.51
C ASP A 916 -6.48 -42.39 53.46
N LEU A 917 -6.63 -42.57 54.78
CA LEU A 917 -5.76 -41.92 55.77
C LEU A 917 -4.30 -42.36 55.63
N GLN A 918 -4.01 -43.65 55.45
CA GLN A 918 -2.64 -44.14 55.21
C GLN A 918 -2.05 -43.59 53.90
N SER A 919 -2.84 -43.49 52.84
CA SER A 919 -2.42 -42.86 51.57
C SER A 919 -2.16 -41.36 51.74
N ARG A 920 -2.97 -40.66 52.55
CA ARG A 920 -2.77 -39.24 52.87
C ARG A 920 -1.55 -39.01 53.76
N ASP A 921 -1.29 -39.84 54.77
CA ASP A 921 -0.10 -39.75 55.62
C ASP A 921 1.18 -39.98 54.79
N LYS A 922 1.18 -40.95 53.86
CA LYS A 922 2.27 -41.11 52.88
C LYS A 922 2.45 -39.87 52.01
N THR A 923 1.35 -39.31 51.50
CA THR A 923 1.38 -38.07 50.69
C THR A 923 1.92 -36.87 51.49
N ILE A 924 1.56 -36.75 52.77
CA ILE A 924 2.05 -35.71 53.69
C ILE A 924 3.55 -35.91 53.99
N SER A 925 4.02 -37.14 54.13
CA SER A 925 5.45 -37.45 54.30
C SER A 925 6.28 -37.13 53.04
N GLU A 926 5.74 -37.42 51.85
CA GLU A 926 6.34 -37.02 50.57
C GLU A 926 6.32 -35.49 50.35
N GLN A 927 5.27 -34.80 50.81
CA GLN A 927 5.20 -33.34 50.82
C GLN A 927 6.19 -32.71 51.81
N GLY A 928 6.36 -33.28 53.00
CA GLY A 928 7.39 -32.87 53.96
C GLY A 928 8.80 -33.00 53.37
N SER A 929 9.12 -34.16 52.78
CA SER A 929 10.40 -34.41 52.10
C SER A 929 10.65 -33.41 50.95
N ARG A 930 9.59 -32.98 50.25
CA ARG A 930 9.66 -31.91 49.23
C ARG A 930 9.85 -30.53 49.85
N LEU A 931 9.21 -30.22 50.98
CA LEU A 931 9.40 -28.95 51.70
C LEU A 931 10.82 -28.81 52.24
N ASP A 932 11.40 -29.88 52.82
CA ASP A 932 12.80 -29.88 53.26
C ASP A 932 13.76 -29.64 52.08
N SER A 933 13.52 -30.31 50.95
CA SER A 933 14.29 -30.12 49.72
C SER A 933 14.18 -28.68 49.18
N LEU A 934 12.97 -28.11 49.19
CA LEU A 934 12.72 -26.73 48.75
C LEU A 934 13.31 -25.69 49.72
N SER A 935 13.36 -26.00 51.01
CA SER A 935 14.03 -25.17 52.03
C SER A 935 15.54 -25.10 51.80
N ILE A 936 16.17 -26.24 51.48
CA ILE A 936 17.59 -26.29 51.10
C ILE A 936 17.85 -25.52 49.80
N GLU A 937 16.95 -25.61 48.82
CA GLU A 937 17.04 -24.82 47.59
C GLU A 937 16.89 -23.32 47.86
N LEU A 938 15.96 -22.93 48.73
CA LEU A 938 15.78 -21.54 49.18
C LEU A 938 17.03 -21.03 49.90
N GLU A 939 17.64 -21.77 50.83
CA GLU A 939 18.91 -21.39 51.47
C GLU A 939 20.09 -21.30 50.47
N SER A 940 20.02 -22.00 49.34
CA SER A 940 21.00 -21.87 48.25
C SER A 940 20.76 -20.60 47.43
N ARG A 941 19.49 -20.36 47.04
CA ARG A 941 19.06 -19.13 46.35
C ARG A 941 19.35 -17.88 47.18
N ASP A 942 19.12 -17.92 48.49
CA ASP A 942 19.34 -16.79 49.40
C ASP A 942 20.84 -16.43 49.53
N ARG A 943 21.74 -17.42 49.39
CA ARG A 943 23.19 -17.19 49.26
C ARG A 943 23.54 -16.60 47.90
N ALA A 944 22.98 -17.13 46.81
CA ALA A 944 23.19 -16.59 45.46
C ALA A 944 22.66 -15.14 45.33
N ILE A 945 21.54 -14.80 45.97
CA ILE A 945 20.97 -13.45 46.02
C ILE A 945 21.89 -12.49 46.80
N LYS A 946 22.48 -12.93 47.91
CA LYS A 946 23.48 -12.12 48.66
C LYS A 946 24.75 -11.88 47.84
N GLU A 947 25.22 -12.89 47.11
CA GLU A 947 26.39 -12.79 46.23
C GLU A 947 26.12 -11.90 44.99
N GLN A 948 24.93 -12.03 44.39
CA GLN A 948 24.45 -11.11 43.36
C GLN A 948 24.31 -9.68 43.89
N GLY A 949 23.78 -9.48 45.10
CA GLY A 949 23.67 -8.16 45.73
C GLY A 949 25.02 -7.47 45.94
N ALA A 950 26.05 -8.22 46.35
CA ALA A 950 27.42 -7.71 46.42
C ALA A 950 27.97 -7.32 45.03
N LYS A 951 27.64 -8.12 44.00
CA LYS A 951 28.06 -7.86 42.61
C LYS A 951 27.33 -6.68 41.97
N VAL A 952 26.04 -6.51 42.27
CA VAL A 952 25.23 -5.33 41.92
C VAL A 952 25.83 -4.08 42.58
N LYS A 953 26.20 -4.13 43.86
CA LYS A 953 26.85 -2.98 44.53
C LYS A 953 28.15 -2.57 43.85
N SER A 954 28.99 -3.53 43.45
CA SER A 954 30.20 -3.25 42.66
C SER A 954 29.87 -2.60 41.31
N LEU A 955 28.83 -3.07 40.62
CA LEU A 955 28.37 -2.47 39.36
C LEU A 955 27.76 -1.08 39.54
N THR A 956 27.12 -0.79 40.67
CA THR A 956 26.66 0.57 41.03
C THR A 956 27.84 1.51 41.23
N GLU A 957 28.88 1.06 41.94
CA GLU A 957 30.11 1.85 42.15
C GLU A 957 30.85 2.10 40.82
N ASP A 958 30.91 1.12 39.91
CA ASP A 958 31.41 1.30 38.53
C ASP A 958 30.53 2.24 37.70
N LEU A 959 29.19 2.16 37.82
CA LEU A 959 28.27 3.06 37.13
C LEU A 959 28.44 4.50 37.60
N GLU A 960 28.56 4.77 38.90
CA GLU A 960 28.88 6.12 39.41
C GLU A 960 30.20 6.66 38.85
N ASN A 961 31.24 5.82 38.76
CA ASN A 961 32.52 6.21 38.18
C ASN A 961 32.38 6.55 36.67
N ARG A 962 31.56 5.79 35.94
CA ARG A 962 31.23 6.08 34.53
C ARG A 962 30.39 7.34 34.40
N ASP A 963 29.47 7.60 35.31
CA ASP A 963 28.63 8.80 35.33
C ASP A 963 29.44 10.08 35.55
N ARG A 964 30.44 10.04 36.45
CA ARG A 964 31.43 11.13 36.62
C ARG A 964 32.27 11.32 35.36
N THR A 965 32.67 10.24 34.70
CA THR A 965 33.42 10.27 33.42
C THR A 965 32.58 10.87 32.28
N ILE A 966 31.29 10.52 32.20
CA ILE A 966 30.33 11.06 31.22
C ILE A 966 30.12 12.55 31.49
N LYS A 967 29.94 12.98 32.74
CA LYS A 967 29.83 14.41 33.10
C LYS A 967 31.06 15.21 32.67
N GLU A 968 32.27 14.68 32.87
CA GLU A 968 33.50 15.29 32.32
C GLU A 968 33.52 15.36 30.79
N GLN A 969 33.01 14.34 30.10
CA GLN A 969 32.93 14.33 28.63
C GLN A 969 31.87 15.32 28.11
N SER A 970 30.72 15.45 28.78
CA SER A 970 29.70 16.44 28.47
C SER A 970 30.22 17.86 28.60
N SER A 971 30.93 18.22 29.68
CA SER A 971 31.53 19.56 29.81
C SER A 971 32.65 19.83 28.79
N LYS A 972 33.33 18.78 28.30
CA LYS A 972 34.30 18.91 27.18
C LYS A 972 33.60 19.08 25.82
N LEU A 973 32.43 18.46 25.62
CA LEU A 973 31.58 18.64 24.45
C LEU A 973 30.92 20.03 24.43
N GLU A 974 30.45 20.52 25.59
CA GLU A 974 29.89 21.86 25.77
C GLU A 974 30.93 22.94 25.41
N ALA A 975 32.15 22.84 25.94
CA ALA A 975 33.26 23.71 25.57
C ALA A 975 33.71 23.60 24.09
N LEU A 976 33.42 22.47 23.44
CA LEU A 976 33.60 22.27 21.99
C LEU A 976 32.48 22.93 21.17
N SER A 977 31.22 22.84 21.62
CA SER A 977 30.08 23.55 21.01
C SER A 977 30.32 25.05 21.00
N THR A 978 30.66 25.63 22.15
CA THR A 978 31.01 27.06 22.25
C THR A 978 32.22 27.42 21.37
N ASN A 979 33.16 26.51 21.13
CA ASN A 979 34.25 26.75 20.16
C ASN A 979 33.79 26.70 18.71
N LEU A 980 32.80 25.87 18.37
CA LEU A 980 32.19 25.83 17.04
C LEU A 980 31.34 27.08 16.79
N GLU A 981 30.47 27.45 17.73
CA GLU A 981 29.66 28.69 17.68
C GLU A 981 30.54 29.94 17.47
N ASN A 982 31.64 30.08 18.21
CA ASN A 982 32.59 31.18 18.03
C ASN A 982 33.30 31.14 16.66
N ARG A 983 33.58 29.95 16.11
CA ARG A 983 34.16 29.80 14.76
C ARG A 983 33.13 30.08 13.67
N GLU A 984 31.87 29.74 13.88
CA GLU A 984 30.77 30.01 12.97
C GLU A 984 30.47 31.50 12.88
N ALA A 985 30.44 32.21 14.02
CA ALA A 985 30.42 33.68 14.06
C ALA A 985 31.65 34.31 13.38
N THR A 986 32.84 33.72 13.53
CA THR A 986 34.06 34.17 12.82
C THR A 986 33.94 33.96 11.31
N ILE A 987 33.30 32.88 10.86
CA ILE A 987 33.03 32.58 9.44
C ILE A 987 31.98 33.54 8.88
N GLU A 988 30.95 33.90 9.65
CA GLU A 988 29.96 34.92 9.27
C GLU A 988 30.58 36.32 9.17
N GLU A 989 31.51 36.68 10.07
CA GLU A 989 32.30 37.91 9.95
C GLU A 989 33.18 37.88 8.70
N GLN A 990 33.89 36.77 8.42
CA GLN A 990 34.69 36.62 7.20
C GLN A 990 33.83 36.66 5.93
N GLY A 991 32.64 36.07 5.94
CA GLY A 991 31.65 36.18 4.86
C GLY A 991 31.18 37.61 4.65
N SER A 992 30.97 38.36 5.73
CA SER A 992 30.63 39.79 5.70
C SER A 992 31.78 40.64 5.15
N GLN A 993 33.02 40.37 5.54
CA GLN A 993 34.22 41.02 5.02
C GLN A 993 34.44 40.68 3.53
N LEU A 994 34.19 39.44 3.10
CA LEU A 994 34.20 39.04 1.69
C LEU A 994 33.07 39.74 0.89
N GLY A 995 31.89 39.91 1.47
CA GLY A 995 30.79 40.68 0.87
C GLY A 995 31.13 42.17 0.69
N LEU A 996 31.85 42.76 1.65
CA LEU A 996 32.38 44.12 1.53
C LEU A 996 33.51 44.21 0.49
N LEU A 997 34.42 43.23 0.45
CA LEU A 997 35.50 43.16 -0.54
C LEU A 997 34.97 42.93 -1.96
N SER A 998 33.87 42.16 -2.11
CA SER A 998 33.15 41.98 -3.37
C SER A 998 32.51 43.30 -3.83
N LYS A 999 31.86 44.05 -2.94
CA LYS A 999 31.33 45.39 -3.24
C LYS A 999 32.42 46.41 -3.58
N GLU A 1000 33.61 46.31 -2.97
CA GLU A 1000 34.79 47.10 -3.36
C GLU A 1000 35.38 46.64 -4.70
N LEU A 1001 35.32 45.34 -5.04
CA LEU A 1001 35.65 44.84 -6.37
C LEU A 1001 34.64 45.28 -7.44
N GLU A 1002 33.34 45.30 -7.15
CA GLU A 1002 32.31 45.90 -8.00
C GLU A 1002 32.56 47.41 -8.18
N ARG A 1003 32.87 48.13 -7.09
CA ARG A 1003 33.20 49.56 -7.13
C ARG A 1003 34.48 49.81 -7.94
N ARG A 1004 35.48 48.93 -7.85
CA ARG A 1004 36.69 48.98 -8.68
C ARG A 1004 36.41 48.60 -10.12
N ASN A 1005 35.56 47.62 -10.40
CA ASN A 1005 35.15 47.27 -11.76
C ASN A 1005 34.32 48.40 -12.40
N ALA A 1006 33.47 49.07 -11.62
CA ALA A 1006 32.78 50.29 -12.05
C ALA A 1006 33.75 51.47 -12.23
N THR A 1007 34.81 51.57 -11.42
CA THR A 1007 35.88 52.57 -11.57
C THR A 1007 36.80 52.23 -12.75
N ILE A 1008 37.00 50.96 -13.08
CA ILE A 1008 37.72 50.48 -14.27
C ILE A 1008 36.84 50.65 -15.51
N ALA A 1009 35.52 50.52 -15.39
CA ALA A 1009 34.56 50.87 -16.44
C ALA A 1009 34.50 52.38 -16.65
N ASP A 1010 34.51 53.21 -15.61
CA ASP A 1010 34.69 54.67 -15.73
C ASP A 1010 36.05 55.00 -16.33
N GLN A 1011 37.15 54.40 -15.84
CA GLN A 1011 38.47 54.59 -16.43
C GLN A 1011 38.55 54.09 -17.87
N LYS A 1012 37.79 53.06 -18.27
CA LYS A 1012 37.69 52.55 -19.65
C LYS A 1012 36.78 53.41 -20.52
N ASN A 1013 35.72 54.00 -19.98
CA ASN A 1013 34.86 54.98 -20.67
C ASN A 1013 35.57 56.33 -20.78
N ARG A 1014 36.41 56.69 -19.81
CA ARG A 1014 37.35 57.81 -19.86
C ARG A 1014 38.57 57.48 -20.72
N LEU A 1015 39.00 56.22 -20.82
CA LEU A 1015 39.99 55.80 -21.81
C LEU A 1015 39.37 55.89 -23.20
N ALA A 1016 38.13 55.43 -23.39
CA ALA A 1016 37.37 55.56 -24.63
C ALA A 1016 37.11 57.03 -24.98
N SER A 1017 36.76 57.88 -24.02
CA SER A 1017 36.62 59.34 -24.20
C SER A 1017 37.97 60.03 -24.38
N THR A 1018 39.07 59.51 -23.82
CA THR A 1018 40.43 59.96 -24.10
C THR A 1018 40.92 59.41 -25.45
N THR A 1019 40.38 58.29 -25.94
CA THR A 1019 40.58 57.72 -27.27
C THR A 1019 39.72 58.44 -28.28
N GLU A 1020 38.53 58.94 -27.94
CA GLU A 1020 37.71 59.85 -28.73
C GLU A 1020 38.29 61.26 -28.71
N GLU A 1021 38.92 61.71 -27.62
CA GLU A 1021 39.76 62.90 -27.60
C GLU A 1021 41.07 62.68 -28.37
N LEU A 1022 41.66 61.48 -28.38
CA LEU A 1022 42.83 61.14 -29.19
C LEU A 1022 42.45 60.80 -30.63
N GLU A 1023 41.18 60.55 -30.94
CA GLU A 1023 40.62 60.46 -32.28
C GLU A 1023 40.09 61.82 -32.75
N ALA A 1024 39.67 62.70 -31.86
CA ALA A 1024 39.40 64.10 -32.16
C ALA A 1024 40.74 64.85 -32.30
N LYS A 1025 41.72 64.55 -31.45
CA LYS A 1025 43.12 64.98 -31.61
C LYS A 1025 43.82 64.23 -32.73
N ASN A 1026 43.47 62.99 -33.10
CA ASN A 1026 43.93 62.38 -34.35
C ASN A 1026 43.11 62.79 -35.56
N ARG A 1027 41.91 63.37 -35.42
CA ARG A 1027 41.22 64.08 -36.52
C ARG A 1027 41.79 65.48 -36.68
N ILE A 1028 42.19 66.15 -35.59
CA ILE A 1028 42.94 67.40 -35.59
C ILE A 1028 44.40 67.16 -35.98
N ILE A 1029 45.00 66.00 -35.70
CA ILE A 1029 46.34 65.60 -36.17
C ILE A 1029 46.25 64.98 -37.57
N ASP A 1030 45.14 64.41 -38.02
CA ASP A 1030 44.87 64.08 -39.43
C ASP A 1030 44.40 65.31 -40.22
N GLU A 1031 44.00 66.40 -39.58
CA GLU A 1031 43.71 67.68 -40.22
C GLU A 1031 44.95 68.57 -40.21
N GLN A 1032 45.74 68.54 -39.13
CA GLN A 1032 47.12 69.03 -39.10
C GLN A 1032 48.04 68.16 -39.95
N ALA A 1033 47.72 66.89 -40.25
CA ALA A 1033 48.40 66.03 -41.22
C ALA A 1033 47.71 66.00 -42.59
N ARG A 1034 46.46 66.44 -42.75
CA ARG A 1034 46.05 67.01 -44.04
C ARG A 1034 46.78 68.35 -44.29
N LYS A 1035 47.36 68.98 -43.26
CA LYS A 1035 48.31 70.11 -43.31
C LYS A 1035 49.81 69.76 -43.05
N LEU A 1036 50.20 68.49 -42.85
CA LEU A 1036 51.58 67.98 -42.57
C LEU A 1036 51.88 66.63 -43.25
N GLN A 1037 50.92 66.09 -43.97
CA GLN A 1037 50.98 65.04 -44.99
C GLN A 1037 50.44 65.60 -46.32
N GLY A 1038 49.55 66.59 -46.26
CA GLY A 1038 49.56 67.75 -47.18
C GLY A 1038 50.79 68.68 -47.03
N LEU A 1039 51.71 68.34 -46.13
CA LEU A 1039 53.11 68.80 -46.05
C LEU A 1039 54.03 67.61 -45.65
N GLY A 1040 53.73 66.39 -46.14
CA GLY A 1040 54.44 65.14 -45.75
C GLY A 1040 54.39 64.00 -46.78
N LYS A 1041 53.25 63.74 -47.44
CA LYS A 1041 53.23 63.11 -48.77
C LYS A 1041 53.31 64.12 -49.89
N THR A 1042 52.81 65.35 -49.71
CA THR A 1042 53.54 66.56 -50.12
C THR A 1042 54.62 66.93 -49.09
N SER A 1043 55.47 65.97 -48.72
CA SER A 1043 56.89 66.13 -48.31
C SER A 1043 57.78 64.92 -48.65
N GLU A 1044 57.27 64.04 -49.53
CA GLU A 1044 58.08 63.53 -50.66
C GLU A 1044 57.58 64.02 -52.04
N GLU A 1045 56.33 64.43 -52.18
CA GLU A 1045 55.93 65.52 -53.11
C GLU A 1045 56.29 66.92 -52.57
N GLU A 1046 56.74 67.14 -51.32
CA GLU A 1046 57.58 68.30 -50.88
C GLU A 1046 59.04 67.89 -50.52
N LYS A 1047 59.50 66.67 -50.79
CA LYS A 1047 60.87 66.49 -51.34
C LYS A 1047 60.81 66.41 -52.87
N SER A 1048 59.71 66.89 -53.43
CA SER A 1048 59.49 67.25 -54.83
C SER A 1048 58.54 68.48 -54.92
N ASN A 1049 58.59 69.36 -53.89
CA ASN A 1049 57.96 70.71 -53.71
C ASN A 1049 58.51 71.48 -52.49
N HIS A 1050 59.38 70.93 -51.64
CA HIS A 1050 60.49 71.69 -51.05
C HIS A 1050 61.67 71.52 -52.00
N ASP A 1051 61.91 70.33 -52.57
CA ASP A 1051 62.83 70.25 -53.72
C ASP A 1051 62.22 70.82 -55.00
N LEU A 1052 60.90 70.86 -55.22
CA LEU A 1052 60.30 71.61 -56.35
C LEU A 1052 59.87 73.05 -55.98
N ARG A 1053 59.81 73.51 -54.71
CA ARG A 1053 59.74 74.96 -54.40
C ARG A 1053 61.12 75.57 -54.14
N LEU A 1054 62.13 74.78 -53.77
CA LEU A 1054 63.53 75.12 -54.00
C LEU A 1054 63.78 75.05 -55.49
N LEU A 1055 63.51 73.98 -56.24
CA LEU A 1055 63.70 74.01 -57.70
C LEU A 1055 62.72 74.94 -58.43
N GLN A 1056 61.63 75.46 -57.86
CA GLN A 1056 60.84 76.57 -58.45
C GLN A 1056 61.31 77.94 -57.99
N LYS A 1057 61.72 78.15 -56.73
CA LYS A 1057 62.34 79.43 -56.32
C LYS A 1057 63.75 79.56 -56.88
N GLN A 1058 64.49 78.47 -56.99
CA GLN A 1058 65.78 78.31 -57.64
C GLN A 1058 65.62 78.26 -59.15
N ARG A 1059 64.60 77.63 -59.78
CA ARG A 1059 64.34 77.92 -61.21
C ARG A 1059 63.94 79.37 -61.43
N LEU A 1060 63.16 79.99 -60.54
CA LEU A 1060 62.81 81.40 -60.67
C LEU A 1060 64.05 82.29 -60.46
N ILE A 1061 64.92 81.99 -59.50
CA ILE A 1061 66.19 82.67 -59.26
C ILE A 1061 67.20 82.39 -60.37
N ASP A 1062 67.27 81.19 -60.93
CA ASP A 1062 68.16 80.79 -62.04
C ASP A 1062 67.62 81.29 -63.38
N GLN A 1063 66.30 81.44 -63.53
CA GLN A 1063 65.67 82.17 -64.63
C GLN A 1063 66.01 83.64 -64.49
N LEU A 1064 65.69 84.30 -63.37
CA LEU A 1064 66.06 85.70 -63.08
C LEU A 1064 67.57 85.97 -63.18
N ASN A 1065 68.43 84.97 -62.91
CA ASN A 1065 69.88 85.04 -63.08
C ASN A 1065 70.38 84.49 -64.42
N SER A 1066 69.51 83.92 -65.26
CA SER A 1066 69.88 83.48 -66.61
C SER A 1066 70.28 84.70 -67.44
N ALA A 1067 71.14 84.48 -68.43
CA ALA A 1067 71.52 85.54 -69.37
C ALA A 1067 70.27 86.20 -69.98
N LYS A 1068 69.25 85.39 -70.35
CA LYS A 1068 67.99 85.88 -70.93
C LYS A 1068 67.22 86.80 -69.99
N GLU A 1069 66.87 86.39 -68.78
CA GLU A 1069 66.05 87.29 -67.92
C GLU A 1069 66.86 88.46 -67.36
N ARG A 1070 68.20 88.33 -67.21
CA ARG A 1070 69.07 89.49 -66.92
C ARG A 1070 69.06 90.49 -68.07
N GLU A 1071 69.18 90.02 -69.30
CA GLU A 1071 69.11 90.86 -70.51
C GLU A 1071 67.73 91.51 -70.65
N GLN A 1072 66.64 90.78 -70.37
CA GLN A 1072 65.28 91.33 -70.36
C GLN A 1072 65.04 92.28 -69.18
N ALA A 1073 65.64 92.05 -68.01
CA ALA A 1073 65.60 93.00 -66.88
C ALA A 1073 66.35 94.31 -67.20
N VAL A 1074 67.50 94.22 -67.89
CA VAL A 1074 68.23 95.37 -68.43
C VAL A 1074 67.41 96.05 -69.54
N LEU A 1075 66.71 95.29 -70.39
CA LEU A 1075 65.81 95.84 -71.42
C LEU A 1075 64.67 96.64 -70.79
N ILE A 1076 64.04 96.14 -69.71
CA ILE A 1076 63.08 96.93 -68.92
C ILE A 1076 63.78 98.17 -68.35
N THR A 1077 64.76 97.98 -67.47
CA THR A 1077 65.29 99.06 -66.59
C THR A 1077 66.14 100.11 -67.31
N ALA A 1078 66.75 99.79 -68.45
CA ALA A 1078 67.63 100.69 -69.20
C ALA A 1078 67.09 101.11 -70.59
N LYS A 1079 65.91 100.61 -71.01
CA LYS A 1079 65.21 101.03 -72.23
C LYS A 1079 63.71 101.21 -72.04
N LEU A 1080 62.94 100.12 -71.90
CA LEU A 1080 61.48 100.18 -72.02
C LEU A 1080 60.84 101.02 -70.91
N LEU A 1081 61.27 100.84 -69.65
CA LEU A 1081 60.73 101.60 -68.52
C LEU A 1081 61.17 103.09 -68.58
N PRO A 1082 62.46 103.43 -68.84
CA PRO A 1082 62.85 104.80 -69.14
C PRO A 1082 62.04 105.45 -70.25
N PHE A 1083 61.89 104.82 -71.42
CA PHE A 1083 61.10 105.39 -72.53
C PHE A 1083 59.63 105.57 -72.19
N THR A 1084 59.05 104.64 -71.40
CA THR A 1084 57.64 104.71 -70.97
C THR A 1084 57.45 105.83 -69.95
N ILE A 1085 58.34 105.98 -68.97
CA ILE A 1085 58.30 107.08 -67.98
C ILE A 1085 58.59 108.43 -68.65
N GLU A 1086 59.55 108.51 -69.57
CA GLU A 1086 59.90 109.73 -70.31
C GLU A 1086 58.69 110.23 -71.12
N TYR A 1087 58.06 109.36 -71.92
CA TYR A 1087 56.85 109.73 -72.68
C TYR A 1087 55.61 109.92 -71.79
N GLN A 1088 55.48 109.21 -70.66
CA GLN A 1088 54.44 109.48 -69.66
C GLN A 1088 54.58 110.89 -69.08
N ASN A 1089 55.81 111.34 -68.79
CA ASN A 1089 56.09 112.69 -68.31
C ASN A 1089 55.91 113.74 -69.42
N GLU A 1090 56.30 113.47 -70.68
CA GLU A 1090 55.97 114.36 -71.82
C GLU A 1090 54.45 114.57 -71.94
N LEU A 1091 53.65 113.52 -71.77
CA LEU A 1091 52.18 113.61 -71.75
C LEU A 1091 51.66 114.38 -70.52
N LEU A 1092 52.23 114.17 -69.33
CA LEU A 1092 51.85 114.89 -68.11
C LEU A 1092 52.17 116.38 -68.19
N ASP A 1093 53.34 116.75 -68.69
CA ASP A 1093 53.75 118.14 -68.84
C ASP A 1093 53.01 118.83 -70.02
N SER A 1094 52.60 118.06 -71.04
CA SER A 1094 51.65 118.53 -72.05
C SER A 1094 50.26 118.79 -71.43
N ALA A 1095 49.78 117.91 -70.53
CA ALA A 1095 48.52 118.09 -69.83
C ALA A 1095 48.53 119.33 -68.90
N LYS A 1096 49.66 119.61 -68.23
CA LYS A 1096 49.85 120.81 -67.38
C LYS A 1096 49.67 122.14 -68.13
N GLN A 1097 49.89 122.18 -69.44
CA GLN A 1097 49.63 123.38 -70.26
C GLN A 1097 48.13 123.75 -70.29
N TYR A 1098 47.24 122.78 -70.03
CA TYR A 1098 45.79 122.98 -69.99
C TYR A 1098 45.24 122.98 -68.55
N SER A 1099 45.90 122.29 -67.61
CA SER A 1099 45.56 122.30 -66.18
C SER A 1099 46.83 122.44 -65.31
N PRO A 1100 47.23 123.67 -64.95
CA PRO A 1100 48.51 123.93 -64.27
C PRO A 1100 48.64 123.29 -62.87
N ASP A 1101 47.51 123.06 -62.19
CA ASP A 1101 47.45 122.52 -60.82
C ASP A 1101 47.57 120.98 -60.77
N LEU A 1102 47.98 120.32 -61.87
CA LEU A 1102 48.17 118.87 -61.94
C LEU A 1102 49.38 118.41 -61.12
N GLU A 1103 49.09 117.74 -60.00
CA GLU A 1103 50.08 116.98 -59.21
C GLU A 1103 50.73 115.85 -60.03
N GLN A 1104 51.85 115.32 -59.53
CA GLN A 1104 52.62 114.29 -60.24
C GLN A 1104 51.98 112.90 -60.08
N ILE A 1105 51.26 112.48 -61.11
CA ILE A 1105 50.57 111.18 -61.17
C ILE A 1105 51.50 110.14 -61.80
N GLU A 1106 51.75 109.03 -61.11
CA GLU A 1106 52.57 107.92 -61.63
C GLU A 1106 51.76 106.79 -62.28
N TYR A 1107 50.57 106.50 -61.77
CA TYR A 1107 49.72 105.39 -62.22
C TYR A 1107 48.23 105.81 -62.27
N GLY A 1108 47.43 105.10 -63.06
CA GLY A 1108 46.02 105.43 -63.31
C GLY A 1108 45.82 106.42 -64.47
N THR A 1109 44.62 107.01 -64.53
CA THR A 1109 44.19 107.99 -65.55
C THR A 1109 44.40 109.42 -65.05
N LEU A 1110 44.63 110.39 -65.96
CA LEU A 1110 44.58 111.81 -65.58
C LEU A 1110 43.15 112.21 -65.14
N PRO A 1111 42.99 113.17 -64.20
CA PRO A 1111 41.70 113.72 -63.83
C PRO A 1111 40.99 114.38 -65.02
N ASN A 1112 39.67 114.21 -65.13
CA ASN A 1112 38.88 114.86 -66.18
C ASN A 1112 38.93 116.39 -66.01
N MET A 1113 39.33 117.10 -67.08
CA MET A 1113 39.36 118.56 -67.10
C MET A 1113 37.93 119.14 -66.99
N LYS A 1114 37.75 120.15 -66.13
CA LYS A 1114 36.52 120.95 -66.09
C LYS A 1114 36.38 121.73 -67.40
N GLU A 1115 35.16 121.81 -67.93
CA GLU A 1115 34.92 122.47 -69.21
C GLU A 1115 35.17 123.98 -69.14
N ASP A 1116 36.11 124.43 -69.98
CA ASP A 1116 36.35 125.84 -70.30
C ASP A 1116 35.47 126.21 -71.50
N PRO A 1117 34.35 126.93 -71.30
CA PRO A 1117 33.39 127.20 -72.37
C PRO A 1117 33.90 128.19 -73.41
N GLU A 1118 34.98 128.94 -73.15
CA GLU A 1118 35.56 129.87 -74.12
C GLU A 1118 36.48 129.16 -75.12
N ASN A 1119 36.96 127.95 -74.83
CA ASN A 1119 37.75 127.16 -75.77
C ASN A 1119 37.57 125.64 -75.59
N PRO A 1120 36.45 125.05 -76.05
CA PRO A 1120 36.16 123.63 -75.90
C PRO A 1120 37.16 122.71 -76.63
N ALA A 1121 37.94 123.23 -77.59
CA ALA A 1121 39.00 122.46 -78.26
C ALA A 1121 40.15 122.09 -77.29
N LYS A 1122 40.40 122.89 -76.24
CA LYS A 1122 41.37 122.54 -75.17
C LYS A 1122 41.03 121.19 -74.53
N LYS A 1123 39.76 120.99 -74.16
CA LYS A 1123 39.30 119.73 -73.54
C LYS A 1123 39.45 118.56 -74.51
N VAL A 1124 39.11 118.75 -75.79
CA VAL A 1124 39.23 117.70 -76.81
C VAL A 1124 40.69 117.25 -77.02
N GLU A 1125 41.68 118.14 -76.91
CA GLU A 1125 43.10 117.72 -76.91
C GLU A 1125 43.55 117.13 -75.57
N TYR A 1126 43.12 117.71 -74.44
CA TYR A 1126 43.41 117.17 -73.10
C TYR A 1126 42.89 115.73 -72.94
N ASP A 1127 41.66 115.44 -73.37
CA ASP A 1127 41.05 114.11 -73.27
C ASP A 1127 41.82 113.06 -74.11
N LYS A 1128 42.46 113.46 -75.22
CA LYS A 1128 43.37 112.59 -75.99
C LYS A 1128 44.70 112.35 -75.26
N ILE A 1129 45.24 113.37 -74.61
CA ILE A 1129 46.44 113.26 -73.77
C ILE A 1129 46.14 112.33 -72.58
N ALA A 1130 44.98 112.49 -71.93
CA ALA A 1130 44.52 111.64 -70.83
C ALA A 1130 44.30 110.18 -71.25
N ALA A 1131 43.71 109.93 -72.43
CA ALA A 1131 43.56 108.58 -72.98
C ALA A 1131 44.91 107.90 -73.27
N LYS A 1132 45.86 108.61 -73.88
CA LYS A 1132 47.23 108.10 -74.08
C LYS A 1132 47.96 107.89 -72.77
N PHE A 1133 47.83 108.83 -71.83
CA PHE A 1133 48.42 108.71 -70.50
C PHE A 1133 47.92 107.46 -69.79
N ALA A 1134 46.62 107.15 -69.86
CA ALA A 1134 46.05 105.92 -69.30
C ALA A 1134 46.66 104.64 -69.92
N ILE A 1135 46.85 104.62 -71.23
CA ILE A 1135 47.48 103.50 -71.96
C ILE A 1135 48.95 103.35 -71.54
N VAL A 1136 49.73 104.44 -71.54
CA VAL A 1136 51.15 104.46 -71.16
C VAL A 1136 51.33 104.13 -69.67
N SER A 1137 50.41 104.56 -68.81
CA SER A 1137 50.33 104.25 -67.38
C SER A 1137 50.08 102.76 -67.12
N ASN A 1138 49.20 102.12 -67.90
CA ASN A 1138 49.02 100.67 -67.87
C ASN A 1138 50.26 99.92 -68.39
N LEU A 1139 50.85 100.38 -69.49
CA LEU A 1139 52.12 99.83 -70.01
C LEU A 1139 53.25 99.93 -68.97
N ARG A 1140 53.35 101.05 -68.26
CA ARG A 1140 54.28 101.26 -67.14
C ARG A 1140 54.03 100.26 -66.01
N HIS A 1141 52.78 100.10 -65.57
CA HIS A 1141 52.41 99.13 -64.53
C HIS A 1141 52.81 97.70 -64.93
N LEU A 1142 52.60 97.29 -66.20
CA LEU A 1142 53.03 95.98 -66.70
C LEU A 1142 54.55 95.77 -66.64
N LEU A 1143 55.37 96.83 -66.74
CA LEU A 1143 56.82 96.76 -66.57
C LEU A 1143 57.26 96.71 -65.11
N GLU A 1144 56.55 97.41 -64.21
CA GLU A 1144 56.93 97.56 -62.80
C GLU A 1144 56.31 96.51 -61.85
N ASP A 1145 55.25 95.79 -62.26
CA ASP A 1145 54.57 94.75 -61.46
C ASP A 1145 55.35 93.44 -61.33
N SER A 1146 56.51 93.56 -60.71
CA SER A 1146 57.36 92.49 -60.21
C SER A 1146 56.77 91.71 -59.04
N LYS A 1147 55.54 92.03 -58.59
CA LYS A 1147 54.85 91.36 -57.48
C LYS A 1147 53.83 90.32 -57.94
N SER A 1148 53.05 90.62 -58.97
CA SER A 1148 52.17 89.62 -59.61
C SER A 1148 52.88 88.83 -60.70
N GLU A 1149 53.72 89.49 -61.51
CA GLU A 1149 54.43 88.88 -62.65
C GLU A 1149 55.96 89.03 -62.48
N PRO A 1150 56.62 88.17 -61.67
CA PRO A 1150 58.00 88.39 -61.26
C PRO A 1150 59.01 88.34 -62.42
N LEU A 1151 58.75 87.56 -63.48
CA LEU A 1151 59.69 87.35 -64.58
C LEU A 1151 59.80 88.58 -65.51
N PRO A 1152 61.00 89.13 -65.74
CA PRO A 1152 61.24 90.21 -66.69
C PRO A 1152 60.73 89.91 -68.10
N SER A 1153 60.98 88.72 -68.66
CA SER A 1153 60.51 88.41 -70.02
C SER A 1153 58.99 88.22 -70.12
N ALA A 1154 58.31 87.85 -69.03
CA ALA A 1154 56.84 87.81 -69.00
C ALA A 1154 56.26 89.22 -69.01
N ARG A 1155 56.80 90.13 -68.17
CA ARG A 1155 56.46 91.56 -68.19
C ARG A 1155 56.77 92.22 -69.53
N VAL A 1156 57.91 91.91 -70.17
CA VAL A 1156 58.22 92.36 -71.54
C VAL A 1156 57.23 91.80 -72.56
N SER A 1157 56.82 90.54 -72.46
CA SER A 1157 55.86 89.94 -73.38
C SER A 1157 54.47 90.57 -73.26
N ASN A 1158 54.00 90.80 -72.03
CA ASN A 1158 52.73 91.47 -71.75
C ASN A 1158 52.77 92.94 -72.22
N PHE A 1159 53.85 93.66 -71.93
CA PHE A 1159 54.10 95.01 -72.44
C PHE A 1159 54.13 95.04 -73.98
N GLN A 1160 54.80 94.08 -74.64
CA GLN A 1160 54.85 94.01 -76.10
C GLN A 1160 53.46 93.75 -76.72
N ALA A 1161 52.64 92.88 -76.12
CA ALA A 1161 51.28 92.64 -76.57
C ALA A 1161 50.41 93.90 -76.42
N THR A 1162 50.35 94.49 -75.22
CA THR A 1162 49.59 95.73 -74.98
C THR A 1162 50.11 96.92 -75.78
N LEU A 1163 51.42 97.00 -76.06
CA LEU A 1163 51.99 98.04 -76.93
C LEU A 1163 51.59 97.81 -78.40
N HIS A 1164 51.46 96.57 -78.86
CA HIS A 1164 50.97 96.27 -80.20
C HIS A 1164 49.49 96.64 -80.35
N ASP A 1165 48.65 96.25 -79.39
CA ASP A 1165 47.23 96.62 -79.39
C ASP A 1165 47.04 98.15 -79.32
N ALA A 1166 47.83 98.83 -78.47
CA ALA A 1166 47.84 100.29 -78.36
C ALA A 1166 48.34 101.00 -79.63
N ASP A 1167 49.40 100.50 -80.28
CA ASP A 1167 49.93 101.09 -81.51
C ASP A 1167 48.96 100.90 -82.69
N VAL A 1168 48.26 99.75 -82.75
CA VAL A 1168 47.14 99.53 -83.68
C VAL A 1168 45.99 100.50 -83.40
N GLU A 1169 45.55 100.66 -82.14
CA GLU A 1169 44.46 101.58 -81.81
C GLU A 1169 44.82 103.05 -82.11
N LEU A 1170 46.03 103.48 -81.77
CA LEU A 1170 46.45 104.88 -81.88
C LEU A 1170 46.85 105.27 -83.31
N ASN A 1171 47.50 104.40 -84.09
CA ASN A 1171 47.79 104.69 -85.50
C ASN A 1171 46.54 104.68 -86.39
N LEU A 1172 45.54 103.84 -86.10
CA LEU A 1172 44.28 103.81 -86.87
C LEU A 1172 43.40 105.05 -86.61
N LYS A 1173 43.60 105.77 -85.50
CA LYS A 1173 42.79 106.95 -85.10
C LYS A 1173 43.40 108.30 -85.50
N ALA A 1174 44.00 108.38 -86.69
CA ALA A 1174 44.27 109.59 -87.48
C ALA A 1174 45.07 110.76 -86.83
N HIS A 1175 45.61 110.60 -85.62
CA HIS A 1175 46.46 111.59 -84.96
C HIS A 1175 47.93 111.20 -85.07
N ARG A 1176 48.67 111.87 -85.98
CA ARG A 1176 50.13 111.79 -86.06
C ARG A 1176 50.80 112.46 -84.87
N ASP A 1177 50.78 111.78 -83.74
CA ASP A 1177 51.60 112.10 -82.58
C ASP A 1177 53.02 111.58 -82.83
N GLU A 1178 53.95 112.49 -83.15
CA GLU A 1178 55.37 112.14 -83.32
C GLU A 1178 56.00 111.70 -81.99
N GLY A 1179 55.45 112.08 -80.83
CA GLY A 1179 55.81 111.52 -79.53
C GLY A 1179 55.48 110.03 -79.47
N TRP A 1180 54.22 109.65 -79.67
CA TRP A 1180 53.81 108.23 -79.72
C TRP A 1180 54.62 107.44 -80.75
N GLY A 1181 54.73 107.96 -81.97
CA GLY A 1181 55.46 107.30 -83.06
C GLY A 1181 56.97 107.13 -82.78
N ARG A 1182 57.58 108.01 -81.98
CA ARG A 1182 58.96 107.84 -81.48
C ARG A 1182 59.01 106.84 -80.32
N PHE A 1183 58.10 106.94 -79.35
CA PHE A 1183 58.01 106.03 -78.20
C PHE A 1183 57.78 104.57 -78.63
N ALA A 1184 56.72 104.28 -79.37
CA ALA A 1184 56.39 102.94 -79.84
C ALA A 1184 57.51 102.36 -80.70
N LYS A 1185 58.08 103.16 -81.61
CA LYS A 1185 59.23 102.74 -82.44
C LYS A 1185 60.49 102.47 -81.60
N ALA A 1186 60.80 103.28 -80.60
CA ALA A 1186 61.93 103.05 -79.70
C ALA A 1186 61.77 101.74 -78.92
N CYS A 1187 60.57 101.49 -78.40
CA CYS A 1187 60.21 100.25 -77.71
C CYS A 1187 60.28 99.03 -78.64
N PHE A 1188 59.62 99.03 -79.81
CA PHE A 1188 59.71 97.92 -80.77
C PHE A 1188 61.13 97.68 -81.29
N THR A 1189 61.94 98.73 -81.48
CA THR A 1189 63.35 98.59 -81.87
C THR A 1189 64.17 97.92 -80.75
N ALA A 1190 63.92 98.30 -79.48
CA ALA A 1190 64.60 97.68 -78.34
C ALA A 1190 64.19 96.21 -78.15
N LEU A 1191 62.92 95.87 -78.34
CA LEU A 1191 62.39 94.50 -78.31
C LEU A 1191 63.06 93.61 -79.38
N ALA A 1192 63.11 94.09 -80.63
CA ALA A 1192 63.59 93.31 -81.78
C ALA A 1192 65.06 92.85 -81.69
N ILE A 1193 65.88 93.53 -80.90
CA ILE A 1193 67.33 93.28 -80.80
C ILE A 1193 67.68 92.02 -79.97
N THR A 1194 66.77 91.54 -79.10
CA THR A 1194 67.09 90.51 -78.08
C THR A 1194 66.69 89.07 -78.43
N ILE A 1195 66.21 88.80 -79.65
CA ILE A 1195 65.57 87.50 -80.01
C ILE A 1195 66.42 86.63 -80.95
N THR A 1196 67.51 87.14 -81.54
CA THR A 1196 68.21 86.46 -82.65
C THR A 1196 69.31 85.48 -82.20
N GLY A 1197 68.97 84.21 -81.97
CA GLY A 1197 69.92 83.13 -81.69
C GLY A 1197 69.52 81.75 -82.24
N VAL A 1198 70.21 81.30 -83.29
CA VAL A 1198 70.17 79.94 -83.88
C VAL A 1198 68.87 79.52 -84.61
N PHE A 1199 68.79 79.96 -85.87
CA PHE A 1199 68.05 79.39 -87.02
C PHE A 1199 66.50 79.46 -87.04
N PRO A 1200 65.87 79.60 -88.24
CA PRO A 1200 64.80 80.58 -88.38
C PRO A 1200 63.51 80.10 -89.08
N GLY A 1201 62.40 80.78 -88.81
CA GLY A 1201 61.20 80.68 -89.63
C GLY A 1201 59.96 81.42 -89.11
N VAL A 1202 59.50 82.41 -89.88
CA VAL A 1202 58.16 83.05 -89.89
C VAL A 1202 57.99 84.38 -89.13
N LEU A 1203 58.08 84.46 -87.80
CA LEU A 1203 57.61 85.68 -87.08
C LEU A 1203 58.55 86.89 -87.10
N GLY A 1204 59.78 86.77 -87.60
CA GLY A 1204 60.73 87.88 -87.76
C GLY A 1204 60.41 88.86 -88.91
N LEU A 1205 59.31 88.67 -89.66
CA LEU A 1205 59.03 89.40 -90.90
C LEU A 1205 57.93 90.48 -90.81
N ILE A 1206 57.09 90.48 -89.77
CA ILE A 1206 55.90 91.34 -89.72
C ILE A 1206 56.20 92.74 -89.13
N ALA A 1207 57.12 92.85 -88.16
CA ALA A 1207 57.52 94.14 -87.59
C ALA A 1207 58.42 94.97 -88.53
N VAL A 1208 59.20 94.32 -89.40
CA VAL A 1208 60.19 95.00 -90.26
C VAL A 1208 59.57 95.49 -91.58
N SER A 1209 58.58 94.78 -92.13
CA SER A 1209 57.88 95.21 -93.36
C SER A 1209 57.01 96.46 -93.19
N TYR A 1210 56.75 96.91 -91.95
CA TYR A 1210 56.04 98.15 -91.67
C TYR A 1210 56.95 99.40 -91.72
N TYR A 1211 58.28 99.22 -91.74
CA TYR A 1211 59.26 100.32 -91.66
C TYR A 1211 60.51 100.21 -92.57
N ALA A 1212 60.62 99.19 -93.44
CA ALA A 1212 61.73 99.06 -94.40
C ALA A 1212 61.26 98.54 -95.78
N ASP A 1213 62.02 98.85 -96.84
CA ASP A 1213 61.54 98.92 -98.23
C ASP A 1213 62.29 97.96 -99.20
N LYS A 1214 61.56 97.36 -100.16
CA LYS A 1214 61.97 96.62 -101.40
C LYS A 1214 62.53 95.16 -101.39
N SER A 1215 61.81 94.31 -102.15
CA SER A 1215 62.22 93.27 -103.13
C SER A 1215 63.04 91.99 -102.77
N PHE A 1216 62.41 90.82 -103.01
CA PHE A 1216 62.79 89.66 -103.90
C PHE A 1216 64.27 89.40 -104.31
N PRO A 1217 64.71 88.14 -104.62
CA PRO A 1217 63.89 87.02 -105.16
C PRO A 1217 64.19 85.56 -104.68
N THR A 1218 63.42 84.64 -105.27
CA THR A 1218 63.46 83.15 -105.30
C THR A 1218 64.82 82.44 -105.43
N PHE A 1219 64.86 81.16 -105.02
CA PHE A 1219 65.29 80.07 -105.95
C PHE A 1219 64.64 78.70 -105.64
N PHE A 1220 64.14 78.02 -106.67
CA PHE A 1220 63.63 76.63 -106.65
C PHE A 1220 64.77 75.61 -106.89
N LYS A 1221 64.61 74.35 -106.45
CA LYS A 1221 64.76 73.13 -107.31
C LYS A 1221 64.62 71.80 -106.54
N LEU A 1222 63.80 70.88 -107.09
CA LEU A 1222 64.02 69.41 -107.29
C LEU A 1222 64.40 68.52 -106.08
N HIS A 1223 64.06 67.23 -105.98
CA HIS A 1223 63.27 66.22 -106.74
C HIS A 1223 62.63 65.31 -105.64
N SER A 1224 61.36 64.84 -105.62
CA SER A 1224 60.45 64.19 -106.58
C SER A 1224 60.60 62.65 -106.72
N ARG A 1225 59.48 61.94 -106.46
CA ARG A 1225 59.07 60.55 -106.84
C ARG A 1225 59.24 59.38 -105.85
N GLY A 1226 58.28 58.44 -105.91
CA GLY A 1226 58.16 57.21 -105.12
C GLY A 1226 57.52 57.45 -103.74
N GLU A 1227 56.20 57.58 -103.55
CA GLU A 1227 55.02 57.03 -104.25
C GLU A 1227 54.78 55.51 -104.06
N ASN A 1228 53.53 55.18 -103.71
CA ASN A 1228 52.88 53.86 -103.65
C ASN A 1228 53.10 52.92 -102.43
N TYR A 1229 52.17 51.95 -102.38
CA TYR A 1229 52.08 50.76 -101.53
C TYR A 1229 51.55 50.87 -100.08
N LEU A 1230 50.23 51.03 -100.03
CA LEU A 1230 49.32 50.20 -99.22
C LEU A 1230 49.85 48.80 -98.86
N ARG A 1231 49.40 48.31 -97.69
CA ARG A 1231 49.28 46.89 -97.27
C ARG A 1231 50.58 46.10 -97.01
N LYS A 1232 50.59 45.53 -95.81
CA LYS A 1232 50.94 44.14 -95.48
C LYS A 1232 52.20 43.56 -96.16
N CYS A 1233 53.27 43.48 -95.37
CA CYS A 1233 53.57 42.17 -94.78
C CYS A 1233 52.91 42.18 -93.37
N ASP A 1234 52.07 41.24 -92.98
CA ASP A 1234 52.31 39.80 -92.76
C ASP A 1234 53.10 39.58 -91.45
N ALA A 1235 52.74 38.64 -90.56
CA ALA A 1235 52.41 37.22 -90.77
C ALA A 1235 53.63 36.41 -91.27
N ALA A 1236 53.73 35.09 -91.10
CA ALA A 1236 52.76 34.08 -90.65
C ALA A 1236 53.45 33.16 -89.61
N LEU A 1237 52.80 32.39 -88.71
CA LEU A 1237 51.74 31.38 -88.90
C LEU A 1237 52.09 30.27 -89.93
N PRO A 1238 51.92 28.99 -89.59
CA PRO A 1238 52.32 28.33 -88.34
C PRO A 1238 53.45 27.29 -88.66
N PRO A 1239 53.37 25.95 -88.53
CA PRO A 1239 52.21 25.04 -88.47
C PRO A 1239 52.03 24.40 -87.05
N PHE A 1240 50.91 23.74 -86.72
CA PHE A 1240 50.66 22.27 -86.69
C PHE A 1240 51.65 21.48 -85.77
N ASP A 1241 51.28 20.39 -85.07
CA ASP A 1241 50.06 19.56 -85.14
C ASP A 1241 49.85 18.70 -83.87
N THR A 1242 48.65 18.11 -83.69
CA THR A 1242 48.36 16.86 -82.91
C THR A 1242 48.73 16.80 -81.40
N ALA A 1243 48.22 15.89 -80.56
CA ALA A 1243 46.96 15.12 -80.49
C ALA A 1243 46.81 14.55 -79.05
N GLU A 1244 45.74 13.77 -78.80
CA GLU A 1244 45.66 12.55 -77.93
C GLU A 1244 46.42 12.52 -76.59
N GLU A 1245 45.75 12.42 -75.44
CA GLU A 1245 45.12 11.20 -74.85
C GLU A 1245 46.09 10.15 -74.25
N LEU A 1246 45.93 9.97 -72.93
CA LEU A 1246 45.94 8.68 -72.19
C LEU A 1246 47.26 7.90 -71.99
N VAL A 1247 47.13 6.84 -71.17
CA VAL A 1247 48.09 5.74 -70.86
C VAL A 1247 49.32 6.18 -70.05
N GLN A 1248 49.37 6.05 -68.71
CA GLN A 1248 49.43 4.83 -67.85
C GLN A 1248 50.65 3.91 -68.06
N THR A 1249 51.41 3.67 -66.99
CA THR A 1249 51.87 2.34 -66.46
C THR A 1249 52.78 2.62 -65.24
N GLU A 1250 52.39 2.18 -64.03
CA GLU A 1250 52.91 0.98 -63.31
C GLU A 1250 54.29 1.17 -62.65
N SER A 1251 54.57 0.71 -61.42
CA SER A 1251 53.79 0.01 -60.35
C SER A 1251 54.44 0.41 -58.99
N SER A 1252 54.17 -0.08 -57.76
CA SER A 1252 53.33 -1.11 -57.09
C SER A 1252 53.36 -0.76 -55.58
N GLU A 1253 52.47 -1.12 -54.63
CA GLU A 1253 51.12 -1.69 -54.52
C GLU A 1253 50.69 -1.55 -53.03
N GLY A 1254 49.49 -1.87 -52.55
CA GLY A 1254 48.24 -2.31 -53.21
C GLY A 1254 47.21 -2.85 -52.20
N LEU A 1255 45.93 -2.88 -52.62
CA LEU A 1255 44.86 -3.84 -52.21
C LEU A 1255 44.34 -3.83 -50.75
N SER A 1256 43.04 -4.05 -50.45
CA SER A 1256 41.85 -4.25 -51.31
C SER A 1256 40.51 -4.21 -50.54
N VAL A 1257 39.42 -3.75 -51.21
CA VAL A 1257 38.00 -4.20 -51.07
C VAL A 1257 37.30 -3.93 -49.71
N SER A 1258 36.25 -3.09 -49.61
CA SER A 1258 34.81 -3.28 -49.96
C SER A 1258 34.06 -4.31 -49.05
N SER A 1259 32.75 -4.21 -48.76
CA SER A 1259 31.63 -3.65 -49.57
C SER A 1259 30.45 -3.08 -48.76
N ALA A 1260 29.63 -2.29 -49.46
CA ALA A 1260 28.16 -2.19 -49.37
C ALA A 1260 27.51 -1.77 -48.04
#